data_AF-A0A835NEK0-F1
#
_entry.id   AF-A0A835NEK0-F1
#
_cell.length_a   1.000
_cell.length_b   1.000
_cell.length_c   1.000
_cell.angle_alpha   90.00
_cell.angle_beta   90.00
_cell.angle_gamma   90.00
#
_symmetry.space_group_name_H-M   'P 1'
#
loop_
_entity.id
_entity.type
_entity.pdbx_description
1 polymer ?
#
loop_
_entity_poly.entity_id
_entity_poly.type
_entity_poly.pdbx_seq_one_letter_code
_entity_poly.pdbx_strand_id
1 'polypeptide(L)'
;GGGIQDIKVKSHSSIQEWPIHVKKVNEVYSLWQRVLFGRFTKHNAKTSLCSLEEAAGSVIGARLTATALEEMRINQSQRELYIETGVIAVERISPIRDSGLPFVPERKPHSTGSSERIQLSGMYNVRKGKIHLPVNRWTRRQAILCGTCLIVSSVKESQTGKMHVLPLIGGKVEEVKKHQHCLAFSSSGPQSQTYYVCFDNFTEYLRWLRQASKVASQRISSVDLSCCSLEHLPANLFYSQDLTHLNLKQNFLRLNPSPSTSRALSELQRFTKLKSLNLSNNNLGDFPLAVCSIPTLTELNVSCNALRSIPAVVGEMHKQVTHFLHSPFLSSNSLQTFLLDGNFLQSLPDELEHMHQLSYVSLSFNEFTDIPEVLEKLTAMDKLCMSGNCIDTLNLQVLKRMPHIKHVDLRLNSIRRLEANEIDFLHHVTQLDLRDNKLGELDATVFNNVEVLHCERNQLVTLKISGYFLKALYASCNELVHLDVYPVPNCLAYMDISRNHLENLPEWVCDSRKLEVLDVGHNQIRELPARLFYNSSLRKLLAGHNMLGRLPDRLERTQVEVLDVQHNQLLELPSNLLLKADSLRFLNASANKLEMLPPATLSEETHSILQELYLTNNNLTDKCVPLLTGHPHLKILHMAYNRLQSFPASKMAKLEELEEIDISGNKLKAIPTTIMNCRRMHTVIAHSNCIEVFPEVMQLSEIKCVDLSCNELSEVTLLENLPPKLQELDLTGNPRLALDHKTLELLNNIRCFKIDQPSAGDASGAPAVWSHGYTEASGVKNKLCVAALSANNFCDNREALYGVFDGDRNVEVPYLLQCTMSDILAEELQKTKNEEEYMINTFIVMQRKLGTAGQKLGGSAVLCHIKHDPMDPGGCFTLTSANVGKCQTVLCRNGKPLPLSRCYVMSCEEELKRIKQHKAIITEDGKVNGVTDSTRILGYTFLHPSVVPRPHVQSITLTPQDEFFILGSKGLWDSLSMDEAVEAVRNVPDALAAAKKLCTLAQSYGCNDSISAVVVQLNVTEDSFCCCELNGVPPPSPGIFPQSVNVVIKDRPTDALGMPSSSSGMASEISSEISTSEMSSEVGSTASDEPPQVAMNESSPAYPGEQRCMLHPVCLSNSFQRQLSSATFSSAFSDNGLDSDDEEPIEGVFTNGSRVEVEVDIHCSRAKEKQRLQVPVETSDEGIVISANEDEPGLPRKAEYSATGTIGRRRGNGSVAPHERSHNLIEITAAFQFVRFNIH
;
A
#
# COMPACT_ATOMS: atom_id res chain seq x y z
N GLY A 1 48.46 15.81 -49.93
CA GLY A 1 49.24 14.74 -50.60
C GLY A 1 50.55 14.53 -49.88
N GLY A 2 51.40 13.57 -50.25
CA GLY A 2 51.20 12.40 -51.13
C GLY A 2 50.69 11.17 -50.35
N GLY A 3 50.40 10.00 -50.93
CA GLY A 3 51.04 9.33 -52.07
C GLY A 3 52.06 8.31 -51.52
N ILE A 4 51.89 6.99 -51.67
CA ILE A 4 52.02 6.13 -52.87
C ILE A 4 51.03 4.94 -52.70
N GLN A 5 50.22 4.42 -53.64
CA GLN A 5 50.28 4.09 -55.08
C GLN A 5 50.79 2.67 -55.42
N ASP A 6 49.86 1.75 -55.74
CA ASP A 6 49.89 0.71 -56.81
C ASP A 6 48.77 -0.34 -56.53
N ILE A 7 47.70 -0.53 -57.32
CA ILE A 7 47.48 -0.80 -58.76
C ILE A 7 47.35 -2.32 -59.09
N LYS A 8 46.08 -2.76 -59.07
CA LYS A 8 45.36 -3.77 -59.89
C LYS A 8 46.13 -4.90 -60.62
N VAL A 9 45.57 -6.12 -60.57
CA VAL A 9 45.02 -6.98 -61.68
C VAL A 9 44.81 -8.41 -61.12
N LYS A 10 43.60 -9.00 -61.06
CA LYS A 10 42.81 -9.75 -62.08
C LYS A 10 43.60 -10.90 -62.79
N SER A 11 43.06 -12.07 -63.15
CA SER A 11 41.81 -12.80 -62.82
C SER A 11 41.79 -14.19 -63.51
N HIS A 12 41.07 -15.16 -62.94
CA HIS A 12 40.50 -16.39 -63.56
C HIS A 12 41.38 -17.61 -63.95
N SER A 13 41.03 -18.76 -63.36
CA SER A 13 40.57 -19.99 -64.06
C SER A 13 39.65 -20.76 -63.08
N SER A 14 38.43 -21.25 -63.36
CA SER A 14 37.89 -22.06 -64.47
C SER A 14 38.55 -23.46 -64.54
N ILE A 15 37.88 -24.58 -64.83
CA ILE A 15 36.46 -24.97 -65.12
C ILE A 15 36.41 -26.52 -64.95
N GLN A 16 35.33 -27.28 -64.66
CA GLN A 16 33.97 -27.12 -64.11
C GLN A 16 33.36 -28.54 -63.94
N GLU A 17 32.27 -28.77 -63.16
CA GLU A 17 31.16 -29.65 -63.61
C GLU A 17 29.86 -29.58 -62.76
N TRP A 18 28.72 -29.70 -63.44
CA TRP A 18 27.31 -29.71 -62.98
C TRP A 18 26.51 -30.67 -63.88
N PRO A 19 25.45 -31.35 -63.40
CA PRO A 19 24.10 -31.05 -63.94
C PRO A 19 22.93 -31.32 -62.94
N ILE A 20 21.66 -30.94 -63.15
CA ILE A 20 21.00 -29.75 -63.73
C ILE A 20 19.48 -29.80 -63.36
N HIS A 21 18.88 -28.64 -63.07
CA HIS A 21 17.44 -28.27 -63.02
C HIS A 21 16.30 -29.17 -62.43
N VAL A 22 15.64 -28.57 -61.42
CA VAL A 22 14.19 -28.30 -61.31
C VAL A 22 13.18 -29.47 -61.22
N LYS A 23 12.55 -29.58 -60.04
CA LYS A 23 11.11 -29.91 -59.91
C LYS A 23 10.49 -29.33 -58.63
N LYS A 24 9.15 -29.26 -58.65
CA LYS A 24 8.20 -28.82 -57.60
C LYS A 24 8.51 -29.48 -56.22
N VAL A 25 8.53 -28.73 -55.11
CA VAL A 25 7.39 -28.18 -54.31
C VAL A 25 6.61 -29.27 -53.56
N ASN A 26 6.41 -29.02 -52.25
CA ASN A 26 5.85 -29.86 -51.18
C ASN A 26 6.80 -30.91 -50.57
N GLU A 27 6.52 -31.26 -49.30
CA GLU A 27 7.18 -32.27 -48.45
C GLU A 27 8.66 -32.03 -48.05
N VAL A 28 8.90 -31.23 -47.00
CA VAL A 28 9.47 -31.71 -45.70
C VAL A 28 9.00 -30.77 -44.57
N TYR A 29 7.76 -30.94 -44.09
CA TYR A 29 7.29 -30.30 -42.84
C TYR A 29 6.25 -31.21 -42.16
N SER A 30 6.55 -32.51 -42.10
CA SER A 30 5.55 -33.56 -41.93
C SER A 30 6.05 -34.83 -41.20
N LEU A 31 7.12 -34.75 -40.38
CA LEU A 31 7.67 -35.95 -39.70
C LEU A 31 8.11 -35.80 -38.22
N TRP A 32 7.55 -34.83 -37.48
CA TRP A 32 7.56 -34.87 -36.00
C TRP A 32 6.15 -34.85 -35.37
N GLN A 33 5.17 -35.41 -36.09
CA GLN A 33 3.87 -35.84 -35.55
C GLN A 33 3.52 -37.25 -36.04
N ARG A 34 3.98 -38.31 -35.34
CA ARG A 34 3.32 -39.66 -35.33
C ARG A 34 3.94 -40.73 -34.40
N VAL A 35 3.94 -40.47 -33.09
CA VAL A 35 3.88 -41.49 -32.03
C VAL A 35 3.02 -40.87 -30.91
N LEU A 36 1.87 -41.37 -30.49
CA LEU A 36 1.12 -42.59 -30.87
C LEU A 36 -0.39 -42.30 -30.79
N PHE A 37 -1.12 -42.44 -31.89
CA PHE A 37 -2.55 -42.77 -31.87
C PHE A 37 -2.90 -43.53 -33.15
N GLY A 38 -3.48 -44.73 -33.00
CA GLY A 38 -3.77 -45.60 -34.14
C GLY A 38 -4.91 -46.56 -33.85
N ARG A 39 -5.79 -46.70 -34.85
CA ARG A 39 -7.06 -47.48 -34.83
C ARG A 39 -8.16 -46.79 -33.97
N PHE A 40 -9.44 -46.83 -34.31
CA PHE A 40 -10.15 -47.50 -35.42
C PHE A 40 -10.98 -46.52 -36.28
N THR A 41 -11.65 -47.01 -37.32
CA THR A 41 -12.20 -46.22 -38.45
C THR A 41 -13.70 -46.42 -38.70
N LYS A 42 -14.38 -45.36 -39.19
CA LYS A 42 -15.72 -45.37 -39.87
C LYS A 42 -16.92 -45.72 -38.96
N HIS A 43 -18.19 -45.43 -39.29
CA HIS A 43 -18.84 -45.05 -40.56
C HIS A 43 -20.07 -44.13 -40.34
N ASN A 44 -20.37 -43.24 -41.31
CA ASN A 44 -21.71 -42.70 -41.69
C ASN A 44 -22.56 -41.87 -40.69
N ALA A 45 -23.60 -41.12 -41.11
CA ALA A 45 -23.79 -40.22 -42.29
C ALA A 45 -25.17 -39.51 -42.23
N LYS A 46 -25.22 -38.18 -42.43
CA LYS A 46 -26.43 -37.34 -42.65
C LYS A 46 -27.41 -37.31 -41.44
N THR A 47 -28.43 -36.44 -41.33
CA THR A 47 -29.21 -35.67 -42.34
C THR A 47 -29.85 -34.40 -41.73
N SER A 48 -30.20 -33.41 -42.57
CA SER A 48 -31.31 -32.41 -42.42
C SER A 48 -31.34 -31.42 -41.24
N LEU A 49 -31.84 -30.17 -41.36
CA LEU A 49 -32.04 -29.22 -42.50
C LEU A 49 -32.55 -27.87 -41.91
N CYS A 50 -32.44 -26.76 -42.67
CA CYS A 50 -33.16 -25.46 -42.49
C CYS A 50 -32.84 -24.61 -41.22
N SER A 51 -32.50 -23.30 -41.24
CA SER A 51 -32.90 -22.08 -42.01
C SER A 51 -34.03 -21.28 -41.31
N LEU A 52 -34.08 -19.93 -41.26
CA LEU A 52 -33.33 -18.81 -41.90
C LEU A 52 -32.97 -17.69 -40.86
N GLU A 53 -32.30 -16.62 -41.34
CA GLU A 53 -32.50 -15.16 -41.05
C GLU A 53 -33.00 -14.70 -39.65
N GLU A 54 -32.47 -13.66 -39.00
CA GLU A 54 -31.27 -12.81 -39.19
C GLU A 54 -30.92 -12.19 -37.79
N ALA A 55 -30.12 -11.14 -37.53
CA ALA A 55 -29.51 -10.07 -38.32
C ALA A 55 -28.12 -9.64 -37.78
N ALA A 56 -27.67 -8.42 -38.10
CA ALA A 56 -26.39 -7.83 -37.70
C ALA A 56 -26.28 -7.43 -36.20
N GLY A 57 -25.12 -7.69 -35.58
CA GLY A 57 -24.78 -7.16 -34.26
C GLY A 57 -23.40 -7.59 -33.71
N SER A 58 -22.54 -6.61 -33.46
CA SER A 58 -21.29 -6.65 -32.65
C SER A 58 -20.03 -7.44 -33.10
N VAL A 59 -18.95 -6.66 -33.12
CA VAL A 59 -17.50 -6.88 -32.98
C VAL A 59 -16.98 -8.27 -32.53
N ILE A 60 -15.97 -8.80 -33.25
CA ILE A 60 -14.57 -9.03 -32.79
C ILE A 60 -13.75 -9.75 -33.88
N GLY A 61 -12.74 -9.05 -34.41
CA GLY A 61 -11.72 -9.63 -35.30
C GLY A 61 -10.52 -10.13 -34.50
N ALA A 62 -10.50 -11.40 -34.11
CA ALA A 62 -9.36 -11.99 -33.42
C ALA A 62 -8.20 -12.29 -34.39
N ARG A 63 -6.95 -11.93 -34.02
CA ARG A 63 -5.78 -12.85 -34.03
C ARG A 63 -4.45 -12.23 -33.54
N LEU A 64 -3.79 -12.98 -32.65
CA LEU A 64 -2.33 -13.22 -32.56
C LEU A 64 -1.39 -12.06 -32.19
N THR A 65 -1.17 -11.91 -30.88
CA THR A 65 0.17 -11.65 -30.30
C THR A 65 0.52 -12.75 -29.29
N ALA A 66 1.76 -12.75 -28.78
CA ALA A 66 2.41 -13.94 -28.23
C ALA A 66 1.97 -14.36 -26.81
N THR A 67 1.96 -15.68 -26.57
CA THR A 67 1.81 -16.30 -25.25
C THR A 67 3.17 -16.80 -24.72
N ALA A 68 3.71 -16.20 -23.66
CA ALA A 68 4.68 -16.84 -22.76
C ALA A 68 4.89 -16.04 -21.46
N LEU A 69 4.56 -16.67 -20.32
CA LEU A 69 5.17 -16.43 -19.00
C LEU A 69 5.18 -15.00 -18.40
N GLU A 70 4.00 -14.39 -18.23
CA GLU A 70 3.67 -13.79 -16.93
C GLU A 70 2.16 -13.83 -16.65
N GLU A 71 1.66 -14.98 -16.18
CA GLU A 71 0.30 -15.05 -15.63
C GLU A 71 0.22 -16.02 -14.45
N MET A 72 0.59 -15.51 -13.27
CA MET A 72 0.18 -16.10 -11.99
C MET A 72 -0.28 -15.04 -10.99
N ARG A 73 -0.94 -13.99 -11.49
CA ARG A 73 -1.71 -13.07 -10.64
C ARG A 73 -3.04 -13.72 -10.27
N ILE A 74 -3.16 -14.12 -9.01
CA ILE A 74 -4.38 -14.71 -8.46
C ILE A 74 -5.47 -13.64 -8.41
N ASN A 75 -6.45 -13.75 -9.31
CA ASN A 75 -7.71 -13.06 -9.16
C ASN A 75 -8.64 -13.95 -8.31
N GLN A 76 -8.95 -13.51 -7.08
CA GLN A 76 -9.94 -14.15 -6.21
C GLN A 76 -11.16 -13.24 -6.02
N SER A 77 -11.95 -13.09 -7.08
CA SER A 77 -13.39 -12.89 -6.94
C SER A 77 -14.05 -14.23 -6.56
N GLN A 78 -15.22 -14.17 -5.91
CA GLN A 78 -15.90 -15.38 -5.44
C GLN A 78 -16.87 -15.93 -6.49
N ARG A 79 -16.82 -17.26 -6.71
CA ARG A 79 -17.82 -18.08 -7.42
C ARG A 79 -17.94 -17.79 -8.94
N GLU A 80 -18.18 -18.78 -9.83
CA GLU A 80 -18.21 -20.24 -9.70
C GLU A 80 -17.35 -20.92 -10.79
N LEU A 81 -16.52 -21.90 -10.42
CA LEU A 81 -16.30 -23.09 -11.27
C LEU A 81 -15.74 -24.27 -10.45
N TYR A 82 -16.23 -25.48 -10.71
CA TYR A 82 -15.86 -26.69 -9.97
C TYR A 82 -14.46 -27.22 -10.33
N ILE A 83 -13.49 -27.08 -9.42
CA ILE A 83 -12.37 -28.04 -9.30
C ILE A 83 -12.44 -28.70 -7.92
N GLU A 84 -12.72 -30.00 -7.94
CA GLU A 84 -12.90 -30.82 -6.75
C GLU A 84 -11.55 -31.28 -6.20
N THR A 85 -10.93 -30.47 -5.34
CA THR A 85 -9.76 -30.90 -4.56
C THR A 85 -10.20 -31.89 -3.49
N GLY A 86 -9.80 -33.17 -3.63
CA GLY A 86 -10.18 -34.25 -2.73
C GLY A 86 -9.54 -34.17 -1.35
N VAL A 87 -10.09 -33.31 -0.48
CA VAL A 87 -9.73 -33.24 0.93
C VAL A 87 -10.07 -34.56 1.61
N ILE A 88 -9.05 -35.36 1.96
CA ILE A 88 -9.21 -36.51 2.84
C ILE A 88 -9.56 -35.97 4.23
N ALA A 89 -10.84 -36.01 4.58
CA ALA A 89 -11.31 -35.76 5.93
C ALA A 89 -10.81 -36.89 6.85
N VAL A 90 -9.64 -36.70 7.47
CA VAL A 90 -9.14 -37.57 8.53
C VAL A 90 -9.89 -37.21 9.81
N GLU A 91 -10.86 -38.04 10.20
CA GLU A 91 -11.55 -37.91 11.48
C GLU A 91 -10.54 -38.00 12.64
N ARG A 92 -10.71 -37.17 13.68
CA ARG A 92 -9.91 -37.23 14.91
C ARG A 92 -10.20 -38.54 15.65
N ILE A 93 -9.33 -39.54 15.50
CA ILE A 93 -9.33 -40.73 16.34
C ILE A 93 -8.57 -40.42 17.63
N SER A 94 -9.30 -40.12 18.70
CA SER A 94 -8.74 -39.98 20.04
C SER A 94 -8.33 -41.35 20.62
N PRO A 95 -7.14 -41.47 21.23
CA PRO A 95 -6.74 -42.70 21.92
C PRO A 95 -7.49 -42.84 23.25
N ILE A 96 -8.01 -44.03 23.52
CA ILE A 96 -8.57 -44.38 24.84
C ILE A 96 -7.42 -44.62 25.81
N ARG A 97 -7.42 -43.92 26.95
CA ARG A 97 -6.71 -44.33 28.17
C ARG A 97 -7.48 -43.89 29.41
N ASP A 98 -7.40 -44.71 30.44
CA ASP A 98 -8.06 -44.49 31.73
C ASP A 98 -7.51 -43.24 32.44
N SER A 99 -8.40 -42.53 33.13
CA SER A 99 -8.09 -41.26 33.79
C SER A 99 -8.13 -41.38 35.31
N GLY A 100 -7.21 -40.69 35.99
CA GLY A 100 -7.28 -40.42 37.42
C GLY A 100 -6.95 -38.97 37.71
N LEU A 101 -7.95 -38.19 38.14
CA LEU A 101 -7.86 -36.78 38.55
C LEU A 101 -7.62 -35.80 37.35
N PRO A 102 -7.88 -34.49 37.49
CA PRO A 102 -9.18 -33.95 37.03
C PRO A 102 -9.10 -32.95 35.86
N PHE A 103 -10.26 -32.71 35.22
CA PHE A 103 -10.40 -31.92 34.00
C PHE A 103 -10.48 -30.40 34.23
N VAL A 104 -9.96 -29.65 33.24
CA VAL A 104 -10.42 -28.31 32.84
C VAL A 104 -11.17 -28.47 31.50
N PRO A 105 -12.30 -27.79 31.25
CA PRO A 105 -13.21 -28.18 30.16
C PRO A 105 -12.73 -27.74 28.77
N GLU A 106 -12.48 -28.72 27.89
CA GLU A 106 -12.38 -28.49 26.44
C GLU A 106 -13.73 -27.98 25.88
N ARG A 107 -13.70 -26.95 25.03
CA ARG A 107 -14.87 -26.55 24.23
C ARG A 107 -15.23 -27.68 23.26
N LYS A 108 -16.33 -28.39 23.51
CA LYS A 108 -16.91 -29.36 22.56
C LYS A 108 -17.22 -28.67 21.22
N PRO A 109 -16.85 -29.26 20.06
CA PRO A 109 -17.23 -28.71 18.77
C PRO A 109 -18.74 -28.72 18.61
N HIS A 110 -19.31 -27.60 18.17
CA HIS A 110 -20.74 -27.50 17.87
C HIS A 110 -21.04 -28.17 16.53
N SER A 111 -22.17 -28.88 16.45
CA SER A 111 -22.57 -29.66 15.27
C SER A 111 -23.28 -28.79 14.23
N THR A 112 -22.51 -28.05 13.42
CA THR A 112 -23.01 -27.34 12.23
C THR A 112 -22.12 -27.64 11.01
N GLY A 113 -22.70 -27.64 9.80
CA GLY A 113 -21.95 -27.76 8.54
C GLY A 113 -21.87 -29.13 7.84
N SER A 114 -22.72 -30.11 8.18
CA SER A 114 -22.74 -31.40 7.46
C SER A 114 -23.39 -31.36 6.06
N SER A 115 -24.24 -30.36 5.77
CA SER A 115 -24.94 -30.23 4.48
C SER A 115 -24.04 -29.76 3.32
N GLU A 116 -23.14 -28.79 3.55
CA GLU A 116 -22.48 -28.04 2.47
C GLU A 116 -21.45 -28.84 1.65
N ARG A 117 -21.17 -30.09 2.01
CA ARG A 117 -20.29 -31.00 1.26
C ARG A 117 -21.03 -32.12 0.52
N ILE A 118 -22.37 -32.18 0.64
CA ILE A 118 -23.21 -33.17 -0.03
C ILE A 118 -23.42 -32.76 -1.49
N GLN A 119 -22.78 -33.49 -2.40
CA GLN A 119 -22.97 -33.29 -3.85
C GLN A 119 -24.30 -33.90 -4.34
N LEU A 120 -24.66 -35.09 -3.83
CA LEU A 120 -25.92 -35.80 -4.10
C LEU A 120 -26.35 -36.61 -2.87
N SER A 121 -27.64 -36.75 -2.62
CA SER A 121 -28.19 -37.56 -1.53
C SER A 121 -29.58 -38.08 -1.87
N GLY A 122 -29.88 -39.31 -1.49
CA GLY A 122 -31.23 -39.88 -1.63
C GLY A 122 -31.40 -41.28 -1.03
N MET A 123 -32.64 -41.78 -1.07
CA MET A 123 -33.02 -43.09 -0.56
C MET A 123 -33.18 -44.08 -1.72
N TYR A 124 -32.16 -44.88 -1.99
CA TYR A 124 -32.10 -45.76 -3.16
C TYR A 124 -31.97 -47.23 -2.75
N ASN A 125 -32.19 -48.16 -3.69
CA ASN A 125 -31.98 -49.58 -3.44
C ASN A 125 -30.48 -49.92 -3.56
N VAL A 126 -29.85 -50.31 -2.45
CA VAL A 126 -28.40 -50.56 -2.37
C VAL A 126 -28.09 -52.02 -1.97
N ARG A 127 -27.01 -52.56 -2.55
CA ARG A 127 -26.48 -53.91 -2.30
C ARG A 127 -24.94 -53.87 -2.25
N LYS A 128 -24.34 -54.45 -1.20
CA LYS A 128 -22.87 -54.57 -1.05
C LYS A 128 -22.34 -55.86 -1.70
N GLY A 129 -21.07 -55.89 -2.10
CA GLY A 129 -20.33 -57.11 -2.49
C GLY A 129 -20.28 -57.35 -3.99
N LYS A 130 -20.20 -58.60 -4.44
CA LYS A 130 -20.21 -58.99 -5.87
C LYS A 130 -21.57 -59.54 -6.27
N ILE A 131 -22.08 -59.15 -7.44
CA ILE A 131 -23.45 -59.47 -7.91
C ILE A 131 -23.80 -60.97 -7.90
N HIS A 132 -22.81 -61.86 -8.09
CA HIS A 132 -23.00 -63.31 -8.18
C HIS A 132 -23.12 -64.06 -6.84
N LEU A 133 -23.04 -63.39 -5.68
CA LEU A 133 -23.18 -64.04 -4.37
C LEU A 133 -24.63 -63.91 -3.84
N PRO A 134 -25.35 -65.03 -3.55
CA PRO A 134 -26.78 -65.00 -3.20
C PRO A 134 -27.15 -64.26 -1.91
N VAL A 135 -26.21 -64.12 -0.97
CA VAL A 135 -26.49 -63.76 0.43
C VAL A 135 -26.94 -62.30 0.62
N ASN A 136 -26.51 -61.39 -0.27
CA ASN A 136 -26.73 -59.96 -0.08
C ASN A 136 -28.01 -59.49 -0.76
N ARG A 137 -29.12 -59.42 0.00
CA ARG A 137 -30.38 -58.78 -0.42
C ARG A 137 -30.18 -57.31 -0.79
N TRP A 138 -30.92 -56.84 -1.80
CA TRP A 138 -31.14 -55.42 -2.03
C TRP A 138 -31.95 -54.82 -0.88
N THR A 139 -31.60 -53.60 -0.47
CA THR A 139 -32.29 -52.89 0.61
C THR A 139 -32.33 -51.39 0.31
N ARG A 140 -33.49 -50.76 0.46
CA ARG A 140 -33.60 -49.30 0.39
C ARG A 140 -32.82 -48.68 1.57
N ARG A 141 -31.92 -47.75 1.28
CA ARG A 141 -30.97 -47.12 2.22
C ARG A 141 -30.68 -45.70 1.77
N GLN A 142 -30.30 -44.84 2.71
CA GLN A 142 -29.71 -43.54 2.35
C GLN A 142 -28.32 -43.76 1.75
N ALA A 143 -28.10 -43.17 0.57
CA ALA A 143 -26.78 -43.03 -0.04
C ALA A 143 -26.50 -41.55 -0.30
N ILE A 144 -25.27 -41.12 -0.01
CA ILE A 144 -24.83 -39.72 -0.05
C ILE A 144 -23.48 -39.69 -0.78
N LEU A 145 -23.36 -38.91 -1.84
CA LEU A 145 -22.08 -38.55 -2.44
C LEU A 145 -21.62 -37.27 -1.75
N CYS A 146 -20.60 -37.37 -0.89
CA CYS A 146 -20.12 -36.28 -0.05
C CYS A 146 -18.62 -36.07 -0.30
N GLY A 147 -18.26 -34.90 -0.82
CA GLY A 147 -16.93 -34.65 -1.39
C GLY A 147 -16.52 -35.78 -2.34
N THR A 148 -15.46 -36.51 -1.99
CA THR A 148 -14.88 -37.58 -2.81
C THR A 148 -15.24 -39.01 -2.36
N CYS A 149 -16.26 -39.17 -1.52
CA CYS A 149 -16.68 -40.43 -0.94
C CYS A 149 -18.17 -40.72 -1.18
N LEU A 150 -18.48 -42.00 -1.46
CA LEU A 150 -19.84 -42.53 -1.34
C LEU A 150 -20.07 -42.99 0.10
N ILE A 151 -21.07 -42.44 0.77
CA ILE A 151 -21.50 -42.81 2.12
C ILE A 151 -22.84 -43.56 2.01
N VAL A 152 -22.96 -44.71 2.66
CA VAL A 152 -24.18 -45.56 2.66
C VAL A 152 -24.55 -45.93 4.09
N SER A 153 -25.80 -45.68 4.51
CA SER A 153 -26.26 -46.05 5.86
C SER A 153 -26.29 -47.56 6.07
N SER A 154 -25.94 -48.02 7.27
CA SER A 154 -26.04 -49.44 7.65
C SER A 154 -27.49 -49.89 7.92
N VAL A 155 -28.37 -48.96 8.29
CA VAL A 155 -29.77 -49.21 8.71
C VAL A 155 -30.74 -48.72 7.64
N LYS A 156 -31.99 -49.23 7.66
CA LYS A 156 -32.97 -49.01 6.60
C LYS A 156 -33.53 -47.57 6.56
N GLU A 157 -33.72 -46.94 7.72
CA GLU A 157 -34.38 -45.63 7.88
C GLU A 157 -33.88 -44.89 9.16
N SER A 158 -32.59 -44.53 9.26
CA SER A 158 -32.16 -43.52 10.23
C SER A 158 -30.85 -42.81 9.89
N GLN A 159 -30.72 -41.56 10.35
CA GLN A 159 -29.47 -40.79 10.38
C GLN A 159 -28.52 -41.24 11.52
N THR A 160 -29.00 -42.08 12.45
CA THR A 160 -28.27 -42.57 13.64
C THR A 160 -27.57 -43.91 13.43
N GLY A 161 -27.73 -44.54 12.27
CA GLY A 161 -27.06 -45.79 11.91
C GLY A 161 -25.58 -45.59 11.55
N LYS A 162 -24.72 -46.55 11.87
CA LYS A 162 -23.29 -46.51 11.54
C LYS A 162 -23.09 -46.39 10.02
N MET A 163 -22.53 -45.29 9.55
CA MET A 163 -22.34 -45.05 8.11
C MET A 163 -21.19 -45.89 7.55
N HIS A 164 -21.32 -46.34 6.30
CA HIS A 164 -20.23 -46.96 5.54
C HIS A 164 -19.69 -45.97 4.50
N VAL A 165 -18.44 -45.54 4.68
CA VAL A 165 -17.74 -44.65 3.74
C VAL A 165 -16.93 -45.50 2.74
N LEU A 166 -17.06 -45.18 1.46
CA LEU A 166 -16.32 -45.76 0.34
C LEU A 166 -15.62 -44.63 -0.45
N PRO A 167 -14.29 -44.50 -0.39
CA PRO A 167 -13.57 -43.50 -1.19
C PRO A 167 -13.65 -43.87 -2.68
N LEU A 168 -13.96 -42.90 -3.53
CA LEU A 168 -14.16 -43.12 -4.98
C LEU A 168 -12.93 -42.75 -5.83
N ILE A 169 -12.05 -41.86 -5.35
CA ILE A 169 -10.84 -41.39 -6.06
C ILE A 169 -10.00 -42.58 -6.59
N GLY A 170 -9.67 -42.54 -7.89
CA GLY A 170 -8.92 -43.59 -8.57
C GLY A 170 -9.62 -44.96 -8.64
N GLY A 171 -10.86 -45.04 -8.17
CA GLY A 171 -11.70 -46.23 -8.22
C GLY A 171 -12.43 -46.36 -9.56
N LYS A 172 -13.62 -46.95 -9.55
CA LYS A 172 -14.48 -47.04 -10.73
C LYS A 172 -15.95 -46.88 -10.39
N VAL A 173 -16.68 -46.24 -11.31
CA VAL A 173 -18.13 -46.25 -11.43
C VAL A 173 -18.49 -46.89 -12.77
N GLU A 174 -19.20 -48.01 -12.77
CA GLU A 174 -19.53 -48.80 -13.98
C GLU A 174 -21.04 -49.11 -14.06
N GLU A 175 -21.62 -49.10 -15.27
CA GLU A 175 -23.03 -49.45 -15.50
C GLU A 175 -23.28 -50.95 -15.35
N VAL A 176 -24.31 -51.32 -14.58
CA VAL A 176 -24.72 -52.71 -14.37
C VAL A 176 -25.66 -53.15 -15.48
N LYS A 177 -25.12 -53.55 -16.64
CA LYS A 177 -25.86 -53.97 -17.86
C LYS A 177 -26.98 -55.02 -17.71
N LYS A 178 -27.18 -55.61 -16.53
CA LYS A 178 -28.27 -56.57 -16.21
C LYS A 178 -29.40 -55.98 -15.35
N HIS A 179 -29.29 -54.73 -14.91
CA HIS A 179 -30.33 -54.02 -14.16
C HIS A 179 -30.48 -52.60 -14.71
N GLN A 180 -31.70 -52.22 -15.08
CA GLN A 180 -31.99 -50.85 -15.50
C GLN A 180 -31.67 -49.86 -14.36
N HIS A 181 -31.10 -48.71 -14.72
CA HIS A 181 -30.81 -47.61 -13.80
C HIS A 181 -29.94 -48.02 -12.59
N CYS A 182 -28.91 -48.85 -12.82
CA CYS A 182 -28.06 -49.35 -11.75
C CYS A 182 -26.56 -49.13 -12.02
N LEU A 183 -25.85 -48.63 -11.00
CA LEU A 183 -24.41 -48.33 -11.00
C LEU A 183 -23.66 -49.17 -9.98
N ALA A 184 -22.45 -49.59 -10.35
CA ALA A 184 -21.47 -50.24 -9.48
C ALA A 184 -20.38 -49.23 -9.09
N PHE A 185 -20.25 -48.92 -7.81
CA PHE A 185 -19.23 -48.04 -7.24
C PHE A 185 -18.16 -48.91 -6.57
N SER A 186 -16.88 -48.63 -6.83
CA SER A 186 -15.75 -49.38 -6.28
C SER A 186 -14.56 -48.48 -5.97
N SER A 187 -13.87 -48.76 -4.86
CA SER A 187 -12.69 -48.02 -4.44
C SER A 187 -11.42 -48.51 -5.15
N SER A 188 -10.39 -47.65 -5.21
CA SER A 188 -9.04 -48.05 -5.58
C SER A 188 -8.44 -49.06 -4.59
N GLY A 189 -7.49 -49.89 -5.06
CA GLY A 189 -6.67 -50.78 -4.23
C GLY A 189 -7.06 -52.29 -4.23
N PRO A 190 -6.18 -53.16 -3.71
CA PRO A 190 -6.30 -54.63 -3.83
C PRO A 190 -7.46 -55.25 -3.05
N GLN A 191 -8.04 -54.53 -2.08
CA GLN A 191 -9.24 -54.93 -1.33
C GLN A 191 -10.49 -54.12 -1.72
N SER A 192 -10.58 -53.66 -2.98
CA SER A 192 -11.72 -52.93 -3.56
C SER A 192 -13.08 -53.46 -3.08
N GLN A 193 -13.78 -52.68 -2.27
CA GLN A 193 -15.17 -52.96 -1.89
C GLN A 193 -16.10 -52.38 -2.96
N THR A 194 -17.09 -53.16 -3.38
CA THR A 194 -18.09 -52.72 -4.36
C THR A 194 -19.46 -52.53 -3.70
N TYR A 195 -20.12 -51.44 -4.03
CA TYR A 195 -21.51 -51.15 -3.70
C TYR A 195 -22.29 -50.92 -5.00
N TYR A 196 -23.43 -51.59 -5.15
CA TYR A 196 -24.36 -51.36 -6.25
C TYR A 196 -25.52 -50.51 -5.76
N VAL A 197 -25.87 -49.46 -6.50
CA VAL A 197 -27.02 -48.58 -6.25
C VAL A 197 -27.95 -48.66 -7.45
N CYS A 198 -29.24 -48.86 -7.21
CA CYS A 198 -30.30 -48.85 -8.21
C CYS A 198 -31.22 -47.66 -7.95
N PHE A 199 -31.34 -46.79 -8.94
CA PHE A 199 -32.06 -45.51 -8.88
C PHE A 199 -33.49 -45.68 -9.39
N ASP A 200 -34.44 -44.94 -8.81
CA ASP A 200 -35.87 -45.11 -9.12
C ASP A 200 -36.26 -44.52 -10.49
N ASN A 201 -35.40 -43.70 -11.12
CA ASN A 201 -35.62 -43.14 -12.46
C ASN A 201 -34.30 -42.89 -13.22
N PHE A 202 -34.41 -42.72 -14.54
CA PHE A 202 -33.27 -42.52 -15.45
C PHE A 202 -32.51 -41.21 -15.23
N THR A 203 -33.19 -40.14 -14.85
CA THR A 203 -32.59 -38.81 -14.64
C THR A 203 -31.63 -38.82 -13.45
N GLU A 204 -32.07 -39.39 -12.33
CA GLU A 204 -31.23 -39.61 -11.14
C GLU A 204 -30.04 -40.53 -11.46
N TYR A 205 -30.27 -41.63 -12.17
CA TYR A 205 -29.19 -42.51 -12.65
C TYR A 205 -28.15 -41.74 -13.48
N LEU A 206 -28.56 -40.89 -14.43
CA LEU A 206 -27.64 -40.09 -15.25
C LEU A 206 -26.95 -38.95 -14.47
N ARG A 207 -27.56 -38.46 -13.39
CA ARG A 207 -26.98 -37.46 -12.49
C ARG A 207 -25.88 -38.07 -11.63
N TRP A 208 -26.18 -39.19 -10.97
CA TRP A 208 -25.22 -39.96 -10.17
C TRP A 208 -24.10 -40.56 -11.02
N LEU A 209 -24.39 -41.07 -12.23
CA LEU A 209 -23.36 -41.59 -13.14
C LEU A 209 -22.36 -40.50 -13.51
N ARG A 210 -22.82 -39.32 -13.94
CA ARG A 210 -21.93 -38.21 -14.32
C ARG A 210 -21.09 -37.74 -13.14
N GLN A 211 -21.73 -37.41 -12.02
CA GLN A 211 -21.02 -36.81 -10.88
C GLN A 211 -20.06 -37.80 -10.21
N ALA A 212 -20.49 -39.05 -9.97
CA ALA A 212 -19.61 -40.03 -9.32
C ALA A 212 -18.50 -40.54 -10.25
N SER A 213 -18.71 -40.59 -11.57
CA SER A 213 -17.63 -40.90 -12.52
C SER A 213 -16.60 -39.76 -12.59
N LYS A 214 -17.05 -38.49 -12.52
CA LYS A 214 -16.16 -37.33 -12.40
C LYS A 214 -15.28 -37.47 -11.16
N VAL A 215 -15.88 -37.70 -9.99
CA VAL A 215 -15.17 -37.95 -8.72
C VAL A 215 -14.20 -39.14 -8.81
N ALA A 216 -14.64 -40.27 -9.36
CA ALA A 216 -13.79 -41.47 -9.44
C ALA A 216 -12.62 -41.34 -10.44
N SER A 217 -12.78 -40.52 -11.48
CA SER A 217 -11.74 -40.27 -12.49
C SER A 217 -10.59 -39.37 -12.01
N GLN A 218 -10.77 -38.67 -10.89
CA GLN A 218 -9.72 -37.86 -10.28
C GLN A 218 -8.53 -38.73 -9.83
N ARG A 219 -7.31 -38.23 -10.08
CA ARG A 219 -6.07 -38.75 -9.51
C ARG A 219 -5.37 -37.63 -8.75
N ILE A 220 -5.25 -37.80 -7.44
CA ILE A 220 -4.54 -36.85 -6.58
C ILE A 220 -3.03 -37.10 -6.75
N SER A 221 -2.40 -36.36 -7.67
CA SER A 221 -0.94 -36.31 -7.86
C SER A 221 -0.28 -35.19 -7.05
N SER A 222 -1.04 -34.19 -6.64
CA SER A 222 -0.62 -33.12 -5.73
C SER A 222 -1.46 -33.16 -4.46
N VAL A 223 -0.83 -33.06 -3.29
CA VAL A 223 -1.48 -32.91 -1.98
C VAL A 223 -1.02 -31.62 -1.33
N ASP A 224 -1.98 -30.80 -0.90
CA ASP A 224 -1.74 -29.67 -0.01
C ASP A 224 -2.30 -29.97 1.38
N LEU A 225 -1.42 -29.83 2.38
CA LEU A 225 -1.68 -29.96 3.81
C LEU A 225 -1.03 -28.79 4.56
N SER A 226 -0.82 -27.65 3.90
CA SER A 226 -0.25 -26.46 4.52
C SER A 226 -1.20 -25.78 5.51
N CYS A 227 -0.65 -25.06 6.49
CA CYS A 227 -1.40 -24.36 7.54
C CYS A 227 -2.36 -25.26 8.37
N CYS A 228 -2.17 -26.58 8.35
CA CYS A 228 -3.06 -27.56 8.97
C CYS A 228 -2.71 -27.89 10.43
N SER A 229 -1.75 -27.18 11.04
CA SER A 229 -1.25 -27.39 12.42
C SER A 229 -0.77 -28.82 12.70
N LEU A 230 -0.21 -29.50 11.70
CA LEU A 230 0.23 -30.89 11.80
C LEU A 230 1.54 -31.02 12.58
N GLU A 231 1.52 -31.72 13.71
CA GLU A 231 2.75 -32.19 14.40
C GLU A 231 3.33 -33.44 13.72
N HIS A 232 2.49 -34.24 13.06
CA HIS A 232 2.85 -35.50 12.39
C HIS A 232 2.11 -35.63 11.04
N LEU A 233 2.70 -36.39 10.10
CA LEU A 233 2.04 -36.72 8.83
C LEU A 233 0.93 -37.77 9.04
N PRO A 234 -0.28 -37.58 8.47
CA PRO A 234 -1.37 -38.54 8.64
C PRO A 234 -1.05 -39.86 7.91
N ALA A 235 -1.18 -40.99 8.61
CA ALA A 235 -0.82 -42.32 8.09
C ALA A 235 -1.48 -42.66 6.73
N ASN A 236 -2.66 -42.11 6.47
CA ASN A 236 -3.41 -42.30 5.22
C ASN A 236 -2.70 -41.71 3.98
N LEU A 237 -1.81 -40.72 4.16
CA LEU A 237 -1.04 -40.10 3.07
C LEU A 237 -0.15 -41.14 2.36
N PHE A 238 0.46 -42.04 3.14
CA PHE A 238 1.39 -43.06 2.64
C PHE A 238 0.71 -44.24 1.92
N TYR A 239 -0.62 -44.20 1.73
CA TYR A 239 -1.31 -45.09 0.80
C TYR A 239 -1.25 -44.60 -0.66
N SER A 240 -0.99 -43.31 -0.90
CA SER A 240 -0.79 -42.77 -2.25
C SER A 240 0.69 -42.79 -2.65
N GLN A 241 1.10 -43.81 -3.40
CA GLN A 241 2.45 -43.93 -3.95
C GLN A 241 2.65 -43.17 -5.27
N ASP A 242 1.57 -42.55 -5.79
CA ASP A 242 1.56 -41.81 -7.06
C ASP A 242 1.69 -40.27 -6.88
N LEU A 243 1.99 -39.79 -5.68
CA LEU A 243 2.21 -38.37 -5.42
C LEU A 243 3.47 -37.84 -6.13
N THR A 244 3.29 -36.71 -6.82
CA THR A 244 4.35 -35.95 -7.49
C THR A 244 4.60 -34.59 -6.83
N HIS A 245 3.64 -34.04 -6.09
CA HIS A 245 3.80 -32.81 -5.32
C HIS A 245 3.20 -32.97 -3.91
N LEU A 246 3.90 -32.46 -2.90
CA LEU A 246 3.46 -32.50 -1.50
C LEU A 246 3.81 -31.18 -0.80
N ASN A 247 2.78 -30.37 -0.51
CA ASN A 247 2.91 -29.16 0.28
C ASN A 247 2.53 -29.41 1.75
N LEU A 248 3.48 -29.16 2.64
CA LEU A 248 3.39 -29.28 4.10
C LEU A 248 3.80 -27.98 4.80
N LYS A 249 3.84 -26.85 4.06
CA LYS A 249 4.23 -25.52 4.57
C LYS A 249 3.46 -25.14 5.84
N GLN A 250 4.13 -24.50 6.80
CA GLN A 250 3.48 -23.85 7.95
C GLN A 250 2.67 -24.83 8.80
N ASN A 251 3.35 -25.87 9.28
CA ASN A 251 2.86 -26.86 10.23
C ASN A 251 3.84 -26.93 11.43
N PHE A 252 3.73 -27.94 12.27
CA PHE A 252 4.57 -28.12 13.47
C PHE A 252 5.43 -29.40 13.40
N LEU A 253 5.80 -29.82 12.18
CA LEU A 253 6.49 -31.09 11.93
C LEU A 253 7.95 -31.03 12.43
N ARG A 254 8.29 -31.84 13.43
CA ARG A 254 9.66 -31.97 13.97
C ARG A 254 10.30 -33.28 13.56
N LEU A 255 11.62 -33.30 13.34
CA LEU A 255 12.32 -34.53 12.97
C LEU A 255 12.40 -35.53 14.15
N ASN A 256 12.62 -35.02 15.36
CA ASN A 256 12.80 -35.80 16.60
C ASN A 256 11.73 -35.45 17.66
N PRO A 257 10.50 -36.00 17.56
CA PRO A 257 9.55 -36.02 18.68
C PRO A 257 10.02 -37.01 19.78
N SER A 258 9.29 -37.05 20.90
CA SER A 258 9.65 -37.88 22.07
C SER A 258 9.62 -39.40 21.80
N PRO A 259 10.34 -40.23 22.58
CA PRO A 259 10.76 -41.58 22.15
C PRO A 259 9.68 -42.65 21.91
N SER A 260 8.39 -42.33 22.06
CA SER A 260 7.29 -43.31 22.06
C SER A 260 6.39 -43.31 20.83
N THR A 261 6.48 -42.32 19.92
CA THR A 261 5.55 -42.22 18.77
C THR A 261 6.14 -41.54 17.52
N SER A 262 5.73 -42.03 16.35
CA SER A 262 5.81 -41.37 15.02
C SER A 262 7.17 -41.33 14.31
N ARG A 263 7.40 -42.28 13.38
CA ARG A 263 8.46 -42.22 12.34
C ARG A 263 8.01 -41.43 11.08
N ALA A 264 7.16 -40.41 11.23
CA ALA A 264 6.44 -39.82 10.09
C ALA A 264 7.35 -39.25 8.98
N LEU A 265 8.33 -38.42 9.31
CA LEU A 265 9.20 -37.79 8.29
C LEU A 265 10.24 -38.75 7.71
N SER A 266 10.69 -39.76 8.46
CA SER A 266 11.62 -40.78 7.96
C SER A 266 10.97 -41.76 6.96
N GLU A 267 9.65 -41.74 6.83
CA GLU A 267 8.90 -42.49 5.81
C GLU A 267 8.66 -41.71 4.50
N LEU A 268 9.12 -40.46 4.36
CA LEU A 268 8.97 -39.66 3.12
C LEU A 268 9.56 -40.36 1.88
N GLN A 269 10.61 -41.17 2.05
CA GLN A 269 11.21 -42.01 1.00
C GLN A 269 10.24 -43.00 0.32
N ARG A 270 9.04 -43.22 0.88
CA ARG A 270 7.97 -44.03 0.26
C ARG A 270 7.35 -43.35 -0.98
N PHE A 271 7.49 -42.03 -1.14
CA PHE A 271 6.93 -41.28 -2.28
C PHE A 271 7.91 -41.28 -3.46
N THR A 272 8.13 -42.45 -4.06
CA THR A 272 9.15 -42.69 -5.11
C THR A 272 8.93 -41.97 -6.44
N LYS A 273 7.85 -41.19 -6.57
CA LYS A 273 7.50 -40.36 -7.74
C LYS A 273 7.43 -38.87 -7.41
N LEU A 274 7.77 -38.48 -6.18
CA LEU A 274 7.70 -37.09 -5.70
C LEU A 274 8.73 -36.23 -6.43
N LYS A 275 8.27 -35.12 -7.00
CA LYS A 275 9.06 -34.11 -7.73
C LYS A 275 9.23 -32.83 -6.93
N SER A 276 8.17 -32.37 -6.27
CA SER A 276 8.18 -31.18 -5.42
C SER A 276 7.78 -31.52 -3.99
N LEU A 277 8.60 -31.09 -3.03
CA LEU A 277 8.35 -31.24 -1.60
C LEU A 277 8.55 -29.89 -0.91
N ASN A 278 7.49 -29.35 -0.33
CA ASN A 278 7.55 -28.11 0.45
C ASN A 278 7.33 -28.40 1.95
N LEU A 279 8.40 -28.28 2.73
CA LEU A 279 8.44 -28.41 4.19
C LEU A 279 8.68 -27.07 4.89
N SER A 280 8.55 -25.93 4.20
CA SER A 280 8.86 -24.61 4.77
C SER A 280 8.06 -24.29 6.04
N ASN A 281 8.63 -23.49 6.95
CA ASN A 281 7.98 -23.09 8.22
C ASN A 281 7.50 -24.30 9.08
N ASN A 282 8.37 -25.26 9.42
CA ASN A 282 8.00 -26.41 10.27
C ASN A 282 8.81 -26.58 11.56
N ASN A 283 9.96 -25.89 11.70
CA ASN A 283 10.90 -26.07 12.82
C ASN A 283 11.40 -27.52 12.94
N LEU A 284 11.92 -28.06 11.82
CA LEU A 284 12.54 -29.40 11.76
C LEU A 284 13.77 -29.52 12.66
N GLY A 285 14.59 -28.47 12.78
CA GLY A 285 15.87 -28.43 13.50
C GLY A 285 17.01 -29.08 12.72
N ASP A 286 16.84 -30.36 12.37
CA ASP A 286 17.80 -31.16 11.60
C ASP A 286 17.30 -31.44 10.18
N PHE A 287 18.21 -31.64 9.22
CA PHE A 287 17.84 -31.92 7.84
C PHE A 287 17.20 -33.32 7.68
N PRO A 288 16.05 -33.47 6.99
CA PRO A 288 15.35 -34.74 6.87
C PRO A 288 16.03 -35.69 5.87
N LEU A 289 17.01 -36.46 6.35
CA LEU A 289 17.82 -37.39 5.52
C LEU A 289 17.01 -38.31 4.59
N ALA A 290 15.80 -38.75 4.99
CA ALA A 290 14.92 -39.58 4.17
C ALA A 290 14.45 -38.92 2.87
N VAL A 291 14.62 -37.61 2.70
CA VAL A 291 14.38 -36.90 1.44
C VAL A 291 15.48 -37.20 0.41
N CYS A 292 16.71 -37.49 0.85
CA CYS A 292 17.82 -37.86 -0.03
C CYS A 292 17.55 -39.15 -0.81
N SER A 293 16.77 -40.06 -0.20
CA SER A 293 16.34 -41.34 -0.79
C SER A 293 15.30 -41.20 -1.92
N ILE A 294 14.77 -40.01 -2.19
CA ILE A 294 13.73 -39.78 -3.22
C ILE A 294 14.42 -39.54 -4.58
N PRO A 295 14.28 -40.43 -5.58
CA PRO A 295 15.10 -40.39 -6.81
C PRO A 295 14.53 -39.50 -7.92
N THR A 296 13.34 -38.92 -7.72
CA THR A 296 12.58 -38.14 -8.71
C THR A 296 12.46 -36.66 -8.34
N LEU A 297 13.11 -36.23 -7.26
CA LEU A 297 12.91 -34.90 -6.68
C LEU A 297 13.62 -33.83 -7.51
N THR A 298 12.86 -32.85 -7.99
CA THR A 298 13.33 -31.70 -8.77
C THR A 298 13.31 -30.40 -7.97
N GLU A 299 12.42 -30.30 -6.98
CA GLU A 299 12.26 -29.15 -6.09
C GLU A 299 12.19 -29.60 -4.63
N LEU A 300 13.03 -29.00 -3.78
CA LEU A 300 12.98 -29.18 -2.33
C LEU A 300 12.97 -27.81 -1.66
N ASN A 301 11.91 -27.51 -0.91
CA ASN A 301 11.82 -26.33 -0.08
C ASN A 301 11.85 -26.73 1.40
N VAL A 302 12.90 -26.32 2.10
CA VAL A 302 13.08 -26.50 3.56
C VAL A 302 13.37 -25.16 4.26
N SER A 303 12.91 -24.04 3.71
CA SER A 303 13.13 -22.72 4.31
C SER A 303 12.47 -22.58 5.69
N CYS A 304 13.04 -21.70 6.52
CA CYS A 304 12.54 -21.34 7.86
C CYS A 304 12.30 -22.56 8.78
N ASN A 305 13.28 -23.47 8.82
CA ASN A 305 13.21 -24.72 9.59
C ASN A 305 14.24 -24.84 10.73
N ALA A 306 14.99 -23.77 11.00
CA ALA A 306 16.06 -23.72 12.00
C ALA A 306 17.23 -24.71 11.72
N LEU A 307 17.43 -25.09 10.45
CA LEU A 307 18.54 -25.97 10.04
C LEU A 307 19.89 -25.29 10.28
N ARG A 308 20.82 -25.97 10.96
CA ARG A 308 22.19 -25.45 11.22
C ARG A 308 23.23 -25.85 10.17
N SER A 309 22.98 -26.95 9.45
CA SER A 309 23.88 -27.49 8.44
C SER A 309 23.10 -28.34 7.43
N ILE A 310 23.62 -28.45 6.21
CA ILE A 310 23.17 -29.42 5.21
C ILE A 310 24.16 -30.60 5.21
N PRO A 311 23.69 -31.86 5.24
CA PRO A 311 24.60 -33.02 5.26
C PRO A 311 25.14 -33.35 3.86
N ALA A 312 26.41 -33.75 3.79
CA ALA A 312 27.13 -34.22 2.59
C ALA A 312 26.32 -35.16 1.68
N VAL A 313 25.49 -36.03 2.29
CA VAL A 313 24.60 -36.98 1.62
C VAL A 313 23.66 -36.32 0.58
N VAL A 314 23.35 -35.02 0.71
CA VAL A 314 22.57 -34.28 -0.29
C VAL A 314 23.32 -34.18 -1.63
N GLY A 315 24.63 -33.91 -1.63
CA GLY A 315 25.45 -33.96 -2.83
C GLY A 315 25.58 -35.37 -3.42
N GLU A 316 25.54 -36.39 -2.54
CA GLU A 316 25.57 -37.80 -2.93
C GLU A 316 24.21 -38.39 -3.35
N MET A 317 23.14 -37.57 -3.45
CA MET A 317 21.81 -38.02 -3.89
C MET A 317 21.81 -38.69 -5.27
N HIS A 318 22.82 -38.43 -6.11
CA HIS A 318 22.99 -39.11 -7.41
C HIS A 318 23.58 -40.54 -7.29
N LYS A 319 24.25 -40.88 -6.18
CA LYS A 319 25.02 -42.13 -5.98
C LYS A 319 24.23 -43.20 -5.22
N GLN A 320 23.42 -42.81 -4.22
CA GLN A 320 22.87 -43.78 -3.25
C GLN A 320 21.89 -44.81 -3.83
N VAL A 321 21.30 -44.57 -5.01
CA VAL A 321 20.35 -45.51 -5.64
C VAL A 321 21.04 -46.75 -6.22
N THR A 322 22.33 -46.66 -6.57
CA THR A 322 23.06 -47.74 -7.26
C THR A 322 23.28 -48.99 -6.41
N HIS A 323 23.20 -48.90 -5.07
CA HIS A 323 23.63 -49.98 -4.18
C HIS A 323 22.58 -51.09 -3.94
N PHE A 324 21.31 -50.93 -4.37
CA PHE A 324 20.23 -51.88 -4.08
C PHE A 324 19.45 -52.44 -5.29
N LEU A 325 19.59 -51.89 -6.50
CA LEU A 325 18.93 -52.42 -7.70
C LEU A 325 19.85 -52.42 -8.93
N HIS A 326 20.10 -53.60 -9.49
CA HIS A 326 20.81 -53.76 -10.78
C HIS A 326 19.89 -53.34 -11.95
N SER A 327 19.83 -52.04 -12.26
CA SER A 327 19.19 -51.52 -13.48
C SER A 327 19.86 -50.22 -13.97
N PRO A 328 20.74 -50.27 -14.97
CA PRO A 328 21.68 -49.17 -15.29
C PRO A 328 21.09 -48.05 -16.16
N PHE A 329 19.77 -47.79 -16.10
CA PHE A 329 19.11 -46.87 -17.05
C PHE A 329 18.10 -45.86 -16.46
N LEU A 330 17.77 -45.92 -15.16
CA LEU A 330 16.76 -45.03 -14.56
C LEU A 330 17.11 -44.58 -13.12
N SER A 331 18.25 -43.91 -12.93
CA SER A 331 18.46 -43.04 -11.77
C SER A 331 19.59 -42.02 -12.00
N SER A 332 19.21 -40.76 -12.12
CA SER A 332 20.07 -39.60 -11.91
C SER A 332 19.21 -38.57 -11.17
N ASN A 333 19.46 -38.40 -9.87
CA ASN A 333 18.62 -37.54 -9.04
C ASN A 333 18.77 -36.08 -9.51
N SER A 334 17.66 -35.37 -9.68
CA SER A 334 17.58 -34.23 -10.62
C SER A 334 17.08 -32.95 -9.96
N LEU A 335 17.61 -32.64 -8.76
CA LEU A 335 17.26 -31.44 -8.02
C LEU A 335 17.73 -30.20 -8.79
N GLN A 336 16.77 -29.36 -9.18
CA GLN A 336 16.95 -28.12 -9.94
C GLN A 336 16.75 -26.87 -9.07
N THR A 337 15.93 -27.00 -8.02
CA THR A 337 15.56 -25.93 -7.10
C THR A 337 15.71 -26.41 -5.66
N PHE A 338 16.56 -25.74 -4.88
CA PHE A 338 16.79 -26.05 -3.46
C PHE A 338 16.66 -24.78 -2.62
N LEU A 339 15.58 -24.67 -1.84
CA LEU A 339 15.24 -23.46 -1.09
C LEU A 339 15.62 -23.63 0.38
N LEU A 340 16.61 -22.85 0.83
CA LEU A 340 17.26 -22.94 2.15
C LEU A 340 17.08 -21.68 3.01
N ASP A 341 16.27 -20.71 2.58
CA ASP A 341 16.14 -19.40 3.24
C ASP A 341 15.73 -19.48 4.72
N GLY A 342 16.06 -18.47 5.52
CA GLY A 342 15.57 -18.34 6.90
C GLY A 342 16.09 -19.41 7.87
N ASN A 343 17.15 -20.15 7.53
CA ASN A 343 17.74 -21.17 8.38
C ASN A 343 18.87 -20.58 9.24
N PHE A 344 19.79 -21.41 9.75
CA PHE A 344 20.96 -21.00 10.55
C PHE A 344 22.24 -21.54 9.89
N LEU A 345 22.30 -21.51 8.55
CA LEU A 345 23.42 -22.02 7.79
C LEU A 345 24.58 -21.02 7.80
N GLN A 346 25.78 -21.49 8.15
CA GLN A 346 27.03 -20.72 8.09
C GLN A 346 27.95 -21.23 6.95
N SER A 347 27.72 -22.46 6.49
CA SER A 347 28.45 -23.10 5.40
C SER A 347 27.54 -24.05 4.61
N LEU A 348 28.03 -24.51 3.45
CA LEU A 348 27.45 -25.57 2.64
C LEU A 348 28.47 -26.71 2.51
N PRO A 349 28.06 -27.99 2.44
CA PRO A 349 28.98 -29.11 2.27
C PRO A 349 29.54 -29.18 0.84
N ASP A 350 30.83 -29.48 0.72
CA ASP A 350 31.57 -29.49 -0.55
C ASP A 350 30.98 -30.47 -1.57
N GLU A 351 30.38 -31.58 -1.13
CA GLU A 351 29.81 -32.60 -2.01
C GLU A 351 28.68 -32.07 -2.90
N LEU A 352 28.06 -30.92 -2.58
CA LEU A 352 27.09 -30.26 -3.46
C LEU A 352 27.68 -29.90 -4.82
N GLU A 353 29.00 -29.84 -4.98
CA GLU A 353 29.65 -29.59 -6.29
C GLU A 353 29.18 -30.57 -7.39
N HIS A 354 28.77 -31.78 -7.01
CA HIS A 354 28.30 -32.83 -7.93
C HIS A 354 26.90 -32.55 -8.51
N MET A 355 26.17 -31.56 -7.97
CA MET A 355 24.77 -31.30 -8.31
C MET A 355 24.61 -30.38 -9.53
N HIS A 356 25.28 -30.69 -10.65
CA HIS A 356 25.33 -29.85 -11.86
C HIS A 356 23.97 -29.61 -12.58
N GLN A 357 22.84 -30.08 -12.05
CA GLN A 357 21.48 -29.76 -12.52
C GLN A 357 20.80 -28.67 -11.68
N LEU A 358 21.43 -28.26 -10.57
CA LEU A 358 20.90 -27.31 -9.61
C LEU A 358 21.02 -25.88 -10.18
N SER A 359 19.91 -25.38 -10.74
CA SER A 359 19.81 -24.06 -11.38
C SER A 359 19.43 -22.94 -10.42
N TYR A 360 18.89 -23.27 -9.24
CA TYR A 360 18.51 -22.28 -8.24
C TYR A 360 18.74 -22.79 -6.82
N VAL A 361 19.55 -22.05 -6.05
CA VAL A 361 19.73 -22.21 -4.61
C VAL A 361 19.46 -20.87 -3.95
N SER A 362 18.52 -20.83 -2.99
CA SER A 362 18.25 -19.62 -2.21
C SER A 362 18.84 -19.75 -0.81
N LEU A 363 19.68 -18.79 -0.44
CA LEU A 363 20.50 -18.79 0.78
C LEU A 363 20.17 -17.59 1.67
N SER A 364 19.10 -16.84 1.40
CA SER A 364 18.81 -15.59 2.09
C SER A 364 18.40 -15.82 3.56
N PHE A 365 18.67 -14.86 4.43
CA PHE A 365 18.33 -14.90 5.86
C PHE A 365 18.91 -16.12 6.60
N ASN A 366 20.19 -16.41 6.32
CA ASN A 366 21.01 -17.37 7.04
C ASN A 366 22.13 -16.63 7.81
N GLU A 367 23.21 -17.31 8.19
CA GLU A 367 24.32 -16.79 9.01
C GLU A 367 25.66 -16.76 8.25
N PHE A 368 25.63 -16.76 6.91
CA PHE A 368 26.85 -16.73 6.09
C PHE A 368 27.63 -15.42 6.25
N THR A 369 28.93 -15.50 6.52
CA THR A 369 29.88 -14.36 6.51
C THR A 369 30.48 -14.09 5.13
N ASP A 370 30.49 -15.10 4.27
CA ASP A 370 31.17 -15.14 2.98
C ASP A 370 30.33 -15.89 1.94
N ILE A 371 30.62 -15.70 0.65
CA ILE A 371 29.97 -16.46 -0.44
C ILE A 371 30.59 -17.87 -0.49
N PRO A 372 29.81 -18.97 -0.36
CA PRO A 372 30.37 -20.33 -0.31
C PRO A 372 31.04 -20.75 -1.63
N GLU A 373 32.31 -21.20 -1.56
CA GLU A 373 33.09 -21.55 -2.76
C GLU A 373 32.50 -22.74 -3.55
N VAL A 374 31.75 -23.65 -2.92
CA VAL A 374 31.09 -24.79 -3.59
C VAL A 374 30.13 -24.36 -4.72
N LEU A 375 29.61 -23.12 -4.66
CA LEU A 375 28.76 -22.56 -5.71
C LEU A 375 29.52 -22.39 -7.05
N GLU A 376 30.86 -22.35 -7.04
CA GLU A 376 31.71 -22.28 -8.23
C GLU A 376 31.42 -23.40 -9.25
N LYS A 377 31.02 -24.58 -8.76
CA LYS A 377 30.79 -25.78 -9.57
C LYS A 377 29.33 -25.94 -10.02
N LEU A 378 28.43 -25.09 -9.53
CA LEU A 378 26.99 -25.12 -9.85
C LEU A 378 26.67 -24.32 -11.12
N THR A 379 27.33 -24.69 -12.22
CA THR A 379 27.33 -23.95 -13.50
C THR A 379 25.98 -23.82 -14.22
N ALA A 380 24.91 -24.41 -13.66
CA ALA A 380 23.53 -24.23 -14.12
C ALA A 380 22.83 -23.01 -13.47
N MET A 381 23.40 -22.42 -12.43
CA MET A 381 22.91 -21.18 -11.80
C MET A 381 23.30 -19.94 -12.63
N ASP A 382 22.44 -18.93 -12.66
CA ASP A 382 22.77 -17.58 -13.16
C ASP A 382 22.42 -16.44 -12.18
N LYS A 383 21.93 -16.80 -10.98
CA LYS A 383 21.61 -15.88 -9.88
C LYS A 383 22.24 -16.34 -8.57
N LEU A 384 22.79 -15.41 -7.81
CA LEU A 384 23.25 -15.59 -6.43
C LEU A 384 22.34 -14.80 -5.48
N CYS A 385 21.49 -15.50 -4.72
CA CYS A 385 20.54 -14.89 -3.78
C CYS A 385 21.00 -15.13 -2.34
N MET A 386 21.66 -14.14 -1.74
CA MET A 386 22.26 -14.20 -0.40
C MET A 386 21.87 -12.99 0.48
N SER A 387 20.72 -12.37 0.21
CA SER A 387 20.20 -11.26 1.00
C SER A 387 19.95 -11.62 2.48
N GLY A 388 20.16 -10.69 3.40
CA GLY A 388 19.85 -10.87 4.82
C GLY A 388 20.87 -11.64 5.64
N ASN A 389 22.02 -12.00 5.08
CA ASN A 389 23.12 -12.71 5.76
C ASN A 389 24.01 -11.77 6.61
N CYS A 390 25.26 -12.16 6.89
CA CYS A 390 26.21 -11.52 7.79
C CYS A 390 27.51 -11.04 7.11
N ILE A 391 27.50 -10.83 5.78
CA ILE A 391 28.68 -10.43 5.01
C ILE A 391 29.05 -8.96 5.34
N ASP A 392 30.27 -8.72 5.83
CA ASP A 392 30.80 -7.36 6.17
C ASP A 392 31.76 -6.81 5.10
N THR A 393 32.42 -7.67 4.32
CA THR A 393 33.32 -7.29 3.23
C THR A 393 33.12 -8.22 2.03
N LEU A 394 33.00 -7.64 0.82
CA LEU A 394 32.74 -8.42 -0.39
C LEU A 394 34.03 -8.75 -1.15
N ASN A 395 34.51 -9.98 -1.02
CA ASN A 395 35.70 -10.48 -1.71
C ASN A 395 35.38 -10.82 -3.19
N LEU A 396 35.91 -10.03 -4.12
CA LEU A 396 35.64 -10.18 -5.55
C LEU A 396 36.32 -11.40 -6.19
N GLN A 397 37.33 -12.01 -5.55
CA GLN A 397 37.99 -13.22 -6.06
C GLN A 397 37.08 -14.46 -6.01
N VAL A 398 36.04 -14.47 -5.17
CA VAL A 398 35.04 -15.53 -5.15
C VAL A 398 34.12 -15.38 -6.37
N LEU A 399 33.55 -14.18 -6.60
CA LEU A 399 32.74 -13.89 -7.78
C LEU A 399 33.51 -14.09 -9.09
N LYS A 400 34.81 -13.72 -9.14
CA LYS A 400 35.68 -13.93 -10.31
C LYS A 400 35.77 -15.39 -10.76
N ARG A 401 35.64 -16.33 -9.82
CA ARG A 401 35.63 -17.79 -10.08
C ARG A 401 34.25 -18.32 -10.49
N MET A 402 33.19 -17.52 -10.40
CA MET A 402 31.79 -17.88 -10.68
C MET A 402 31.25 -17.23 -11.99
N PRO A 403 31.88 -17.39 -13.16
CA PRO A 403 31.55 -16.64 -14.39
C PRO A 403 30.19 -16.97 -15.02
N HIS A 404 29.42 -17.88 -14.41
CA HIS A 404 28.04 -18.21 -14.77
C HIS A 404 27.01 -17.28 -14.10
N ILE A 405 27.34 -16.69 -12.95
CA ILE A 405 26.45 -15.78 -12.22
C ILE A 405 26.35 -14.43 -12.93
N LYS A 406 25.13 -13.99 -13.22
CA LYS A 406 24.83 -12.70 -13.87
C LYS A 406 24.09 -11.72 -12.95
N HIS A 407 23.38 -12.26 -11.96
CA HIS A 407 22.55 -11.52 -11.02
C HIS A 407 23.06 -11.78 -9.60
N VAL A 408 23.35 -10.73 -8.84
CA VAL A 408 23.92 -10.83 -7.49
C VAL A 408 23.07 -10.03 -6.51
N ASP A 409 22.31 -10.70 -5.65
CA ASP A 409 21.54 -10.11 -4.55
C ASP A 409 22.27 -10.34 -3.21
N LEU A 410 22.83 -9.25 -2.68
CA LEU A 410 23.56 -9.20 -1.41
C LEU A 410 22.94 -8.19 -0.43
N ARG A 411 21.66 -7.86 -0.59
CA ARG A 411 20.96 -6.88 0.27
C ARG A 411 20.98 -7.24 1.74
N LEU A 412 20.73 -6.28 2.64
CA LEU A 412 20.43 -6.53 4.06
C LEU A 412 21.53 -7.32 4.81
N ASN A 413 22.77 -7.25 4.31
CA ASN A 413 23.97 -7.83 4.91
C ASN A 413 24.57 -6.79 5.88
N SER A 414 25.89 -6.56 5.86
CA SER A 414 26.54 -5.43 6.52
C SER A 414 27.76 -4.95 5.74
N ILE A 415 27.75 -5.10 4.41
CA ILE A 415 28.91 -4.88 3.56
C ILE A 415 29.36 -3.41 3.66
N ARG A 416 30.63 -3.21 4.01
CA ARG A 416 31.27 -1.88 4.18
C ARG A 416 32.17 -1.49 3.03
N ARG A 417 32.83 -2.49 2.43
CA ARG A 417 33.80 -2.34 1.34
C ARG A 417 33.82 -3.56 0.43
N LEU A 418 34.36 -3.36 -0.76
CA LEU A 418 34.72 -4.41 -1.69
C LEU A 418 36.23 -4.67 -1.58
N GLU A 419 36.64 -5.93 -1.60
CA GLU A 419 38.06 -6.31 -1.69
C GLU A 419 38.36 -6.86 -3.08
N ALA A 420 39.20 -6.12 -3.81
CA ALA A 420 39.60 -6.35 -5.18
C ALA A 420 41.13 -6.33 -5.28
N ASN A 421 41.69 -7.17 -6.14
CA ASN A 421 43.06 -7.01 -6.63
C ASN A 421 43.04 -6.15 -7.90
N GLU A 422 44.18 -5.54 -8.24
CA GLU A 422 44.33 -4.48 -9.27
C GLU A 422 43.92 -4.87 -10.71
N ILE A 423 43.48 -6.11 -10.96
CA ILE A 423 43.15 -6.67 -12.28
C ILE A 423 41.85 -7.52 -12.23
N ASP A 424 40.87 -7.10 -11.43
CA ASP A 424 39.58 -7.77 -11.25
C ASP A 424 38.44 -7.09 -12.02
N PHE A 425 38.23 -7.51 -13.28
CA PHE A 425 37.03 -7.12 -14.05
C PHE A 425 36.01 -8.26 -14.12
N LEU A 426 34.82 -8.03 -13.56
CA LEU A 426 33.73 -8.98 -13.42
C LEU A 426 32.69 -8.83 -14.56
N HIS A 427 33.15 -9.04 -15.79
CA HIS A 427 32.36 -8.89 -17.03
C HIS A 427 31.11 -9.79 -17.15
N HIS A 428 30.91 -10.76 -16.25
CA HIS A 428 29.75 -11.64 -16.24
C HIS A 428 28.56 -11.07 -15.45
N VAL A 429 28.79 -10.20 -14.46
CA VAL A 429 27.73 -9.59 -13.66
C VAL A 429 27.03 -8.49 -14.47
N THR A 430 25.74 -8.67 -14.73
CA THR A 430 24.88 -7.70 -15.43
C THR A 430 23.87 -7.03 -14.50
N GLN A 431 23.53 -7.64 -13.37
CA GLN A 431 22.66 -7.04 -12.35
C GLN A 431 23.27 -7.23 -10.96
N LEU A 432 23.39 -6.14 -10.21
CA LEU A 432 24.01 -6.10 -8.89
C LEU A 432 23.12 -5.34 -7.92
N ASP A 433 22.79 -5.98 -6.79
CA ASP A 433 21.93 -5.43 -5.75
C ASP A 433 22.62 -5.47 -4.39
N LEU A 434 22.97 -4.28 -3.91
CA LEU A 434 23.71 -4.00 -2.68
C LEU A 434 22.88 -3.19 -1.68
N ARG A 435 21.55 -3.08 -1.86
CA ARG A 435 20.68 -2.24 -1.00
C ARG A 435 20.71 -2.65 0.47
N ASP A 436 20.46 -1.70 1.37
CA ASP A 436 20.40 -1.96 2.82
C ASP A 436 21.71 -2.56 3.38
N ASN A 437 22.86 -2.03 2.95
CA ASN A 437 24.19 -2.37 3.46
C ASN A 437 24.83 -1.16 4.18
N LYS A 438 26.15 -1.15 4.35
CA LYS A 438 26.91 -0.14 5.12
C LYS A 438 28.07 0.45 4.29
N LEU A 439 27.90 0.51 2.97
CA LEU A 439 28.90 1.03 2.04
C LEU A 439 29.01 2.55 2.20
N GLY A 440 30.20 3.05 2.55
CA GLY A 440 30.53 4.48 2.55
C GLY A 440 31.04 4.99 1.20
N GLU A 441 31.68 4.10 0.44
CA GLU A 441 32.12 4.33 -0.94
C GLU A 441 31.89 3.05 -1.76
N LEU A 442 31.63 3.19 -3.06
CA LEU A 442 31.50 2.07 -3.98
C LEU A 442 32.18 2.38 -5.31
N ASP A 443 33.25 1.65 -5.62
CA ASP A 443 33.80 1.58 -6.96
C ASP A 443 33.24 0.34 -7.69
N ALA A 444 32.18 0.57 -8.45
CA ALA A 444 31.53 -0.43 -9.28
C ALA A 444 32.12 -0.53 -10.69
N THR A 445 33.24 0.15 -11.01
CA THR A 445 33.90 0.04 -12.33
C THR A 445 34.45 -1.36 -12.59
N VAL A 446 34.76 -2.12 -11.52
CA VAL A 446 35.07 -3.56 -11.57
C VAL A 446 33.97 -4.38 -12.25
N PHE A 447 32.70 -3.99 -12.12
CA PHE A 447 31.54 -4.62 -12.78
C PHE A 447 31.30 -3.99 -14.15
N ASN A 448 32.30 -4.05 -15.03
CA ASN A 448 32.33 -3.35 -16.32
C ASN A 448 31.08 -3.51 -17.21
N ASN A 449 30.36 -4.63 -17.07
CA ASN A 449 29.19 -4.98 -17.88
C ASN A 449 27.84 -4.82 -17.13
N VAL A 450 27.82 -4.12 -16.00
CA VAL A 450 26.58 -3.88 -15.23
C VAL A 450 25.55 -3.12 -16.07
N GLU A 451 24.33 -3.68 -16.15
CA GLU A 451 23.17 -3.08 -16.80
C GLU A 451 22.21 -2.46 -15.78
N VAL A 452 22.08 -3.07 -14.60
CA VAL A 452 21.26 -2.57 -13.49
C VAL A 452 22.09 -2.58 -12.21
N LEU A 453 22.23 -1.41 -11.58
CA LEU A 453 22.84 -1.27 -10.26
C LEU A 453 21.80 -0.75 -9.27
N HIS A 454 21.57 -1.56 -8.23
CA HIS A 454 20.81 -1.20 -7.03
C HIS A 454 21.77 -1.00 -5.87
N CYS A 455 21.82 0.20 -5.31
CA CYS A 455 22.66 0.57 -4.17
C CYS A 455 22.00 1.56 -3.20
N GLU A 456 20.67 1.70 -3.31
CA GLU A 456 19.83 2.49 -2.39
C GLU A 456 20.04 2.11 -0.92
N ARG A 457 19.80 3.06 0.00
CA ARG A 457 19.84 2.82 1.47
C ARG A 457 21.17 2.23 1.94
N ASN A 458 22.26 2.87 1.52
CA ASN A 458 23.62 2.70 2.05
C ASN A 458 24.05 4.03 2.71
N GLN A 459 25.36 4.27 2.85
CA GLN A 459 25.96 5.49 3.37
C GLN A 459 26.90 6.11 2.32
N LEU A 460 26.59 5.91 1.02
CA LEU A 460 27.51 6.22 -0.07
C LEU A 460 27.70 7.73 -0.20
N VAL A 461 28.93 8.21 0.02
CA VAL A 461 29.35 9.60 -0.27
C VAL A 461 29.90 9.71 -1.70
N THR A 462 30.61 8.67 -2.14
CA THR A 462 31.21 8.57 -3.49
C THR A 462 30.80 7.26 -4.18
N LEU A 463 30.33 7.37 -5.42
CA LEU A 463 29.94 6.24 -6.26
C LEU A 463 30.61 6.36 -7.65
N LYS A 464 31.33 5.31 -8.07
CA LYS A 464 31.99 5.22 -9.39
C LYS A 464 31.43 4.03 -10.16
N ILE A 465 31.08 4.21 -11.44
CA ILE A 465 30.38 3.16 -12.23
C ILE A 465 30.92 3.08 -13.67
N SER A 466 31.00 1.86 -14.21
CA SER A 466 31.15 1.65 -15.65
C SER A 466 29.86 2.06 -16.40
N GLY A 467 29.97 3.01 -17.32
CA GLY A 467 28.83 3.41 -18.16
C GLY A 467 28.62 2.59 -19.43
N TYR A 468 29.46 1.58 -19.73
CA TYR A 468 29.44 0.88 -21.03
C TYR A 468 28.07 0.24 -21.36
N PHE A 469 27.44 -0.41 -20.38
CA PHE A 469 26.20 -1.18 -20.56
C PHE A 469 25.05 -0.74 -19.63
N LEU A 470 25.29 0.21 -18.74
CA LEU A 470 24.33 0.69 -17.74
C LEU A 470 23.01 1.15 -18.40
N LYS A 471 21.90 0.56 -17.96
CA LYS A 471 20.50 0.84 -18.39
C LYS A 471 19.67 1.48 -17.29
N ALA A 472 19.88 1.07 -16.05
CA ALA A 472 19.22 1.64 -14.88
C ALA A 472 20.19 1.79 -13.70
N LEU A 473 20.10 2.93 -13.02
CA LEU A 473 20.80 3.21 -11.78
C LEU A 473 19.80 3.61 -10.70
N TYR A 474 19.88 2.92 -9.55
CA TYR A 474 19.14 3.25 -8.35
C TYR A 474 20.15 3.44 -7.21
N ALA A 475 20.24 4.65 -6.69
CA ALA A 475 21.19 5.03 -5.63
C ALA A 475 20.56 5.98 -4.59
N SER A 476 19.24 6.00 -4.47
CA SER A 476 18.51 6.89 -3.57
C SER A 476 18.64 6.53 -2.09
N CYS A 477 18.38 7.50 -1.21
CA CYS A 477 18.60 7.38 0.23
C CYS A 477 20.06 7.00 0.54
N ASN A 478 20.99 7.85 0.12
CA ASN A 478 22.43 7.76 0.39
C ASN A 478 22.94 9.16 0.81
N GLU A 479 24.25 9.31 0.97
CA GLU A 479 24.92 10.56 1.36
C GLU A 479 25.68 11.19 0.17
N LEU A 480 25.26 10.91 -1.08
CA LEU A 480 26.09 11.13 -2.26
C LEU A 480 26.39 12.61 -2.49
N VAL A 481 27.69 12.91 -2.59
CA VAL A 481 28.24 14.19 -3.04
C VAL A 481 28.98 14.02 -4.38
N HIS A 482 29.49 12.82 -4.67
CA HIS A 482 30.28 12.52 -5.86
C HIS A 482 29.75 11.29 -6.63
N LEU A 483 29.50 11.46 -7.93
CA LEU A 483 28.98 10.42 -8.82
C LEU A 483 29.69 10.43 -10.17
N ASP A 484 30.69 9.56 -10.31
CA ASP A 484 31.50 9.42 -11.52
C ASP A 484 31.01 8.23 -12.35
N VAL A 485 30.64 8.47 -13.61
CA VAL A 485 30.29 7.40 -14.56
C VAL A 485 31.15 7.54 -15.81
N TYR A 486 31.94 6.51 -16.10
CA TYR A 486 32.84 6.49 -17.25
C TYR A 486 32.79 5.16 -18.01
N PRO A 487 32.75 5.16 -19.36
CA PRO A 487 32.46 6.31 -20.22
C PRO A 487 31.03 6.83 -19.99
N VAL A 488 30.64 7.93 -20.63
CA VAL A 488 29.25 8.44 -20.59
C VAL A 488 28.28 7.32 -21.00
N PRO A 489 27.23 7.02 -20.21
CA PRO A 489 26.37 5.87 -20.47
C PRO A 489 25.46 6.12 -21.67
N ASN A 490 25.60 5.28 -22.70
CA ASN A 490 24.80 5.37 -23.93
C ASN A 490 23.52 4.50 -23.91
N CYS A 491 23.30 3.78 -22.81
CA CYS A 491 22.18 2.87 -22.62
C CYS A 491 21.25 3.23 -21.45
N LEU A 492 21.64 4.19 -20.60
CA LEU A 492 20.93 4.56 -19.38
C LEU A 492 19.58 5.21 -19.74
N ALA A 493 18.49 4.58 -19.32
CA ALA A 493 17.11 5.03 -19.53
C ALA A 493 16.43 5.51 -18.24
N TYR A 494 16.79 4.92 -17.10
CA TYR A 494 16.24 5.27 -15.78
C TYR A 494 17.38 5.60 -14.80
N MET A 495 17.26 6.72 -14.09
CA MET A 495 18.24 7.13 -13.08
C MET A 495 17.52 7.74 -11.87
N ASP A 496 17.61 7.06 -10.73
CA ASP A 496 17.17 7.58 -9.43
C ASP A 496 18.38 7.82 -8.52
N ILE A 497 18.63 9.10 -8.25
CA ILE A 497 19.64 9.60 -7.30
C ILE A 497 18.98 10.55 -6.28
N SER A 498 17.67 10.36 -6.03
CA SER A 498 16.90 11.14 -5.06
C SER A 498 17.37 10.91 -3.61
N ARG A 499 17.02 11.80 -2.68
CA ARG A 499 17.32 11.68 -1.24
C ARG A 499 18.82 11.46 -1.00
N ASN A 500 19.61 12.45 -1.43
CA ASN A 500 21.08 12.48 -1.42
C ASN A 500 21.58 13.91 -1.09
N HIS A 501 22.88 14.19 -1.25
CA HIS A 501 23.51 15.47 -0.88
C HIS A 501 24.17 16.19 -2.06
N LEU A 502 23.67 15.97 -3.28
CA LEU A 502 24.22 16.57 -4.49
C LEU A 502 23.90 18.07 -4.57
N GLU A 503 24.93 18.93 -4.60
CA GLU A 503 24.75 20.37 -4.88
C GLU A 503 24.55 20.69 -6.37
N ASN A 504 24.94 19.78 -7.26
CA ASN A 504 24.92 19.95 -8.72
C ASN A 504 24.71 18.61 -9.42
N LEU A 505 24.12 18.62 -10.62
CA LEU A 505 24.01 17.44 -11.48
C LEU A 505 25.33 17.21 -12.28
N PRO A 506 25.88 15.98 -12.35
CA PRO A 506 27.07 15.71 -13.16
C PRO A 506 26.88 16.02 -14.64
N GLU A 507 27.87 16.65 -15.29
CA GLU A 507 27.74 17.11 -16.70
C GLU A 507 27.36 15.99 -17.68
N TRP A 508 27.85 14.76 -17.43
CA TRP A 508 27.62 13.60 -18.30
C TRP A 508 26.14 13.19 -18.39
N VAL A 509 25.31 13.55 -17.41
CA VAL A 509 23.86 13.23 -17.40
C VAL A 509 23.15 13.90 -18.59
N CYS A 510 23.60 15.10 -18.97
CA CYS A 510 23.07 15.81 -20.15
C CYS A 510 23.36 15.06 -21.46
N ASP A 511 24.49 14.35 -21.53
CA ASP A 511 24.96 13.64 -22.71
C ASP A 511 24.44 12.18 -22.79
N SER A 512 23.70 11.71 -21.78
CA SER A 512 23.04 10.40 -21.76
C SER A 512 21.86 10.34 -22.75
N ARG A 513 22.14 9.89 -23.97
CA ARG A 513 21.21 9.96 -25.12
C ARG A 513 19.95 9.11 -25.03
N LYS A 514 19.81 8.25 -24.02
CA LYS A 514 18.62 7.40 -23.81
C LYS A 514 17.89 7.67 -22.50
N LEU A 515 18.35 8.64 -21.70
CA LEU A 515 17.74 8.92 -20.40
C LEU A 515 16.29 9.39 -20.59
N GLU A 516 15.32 8.59 -20.16
CA GLU A 516 13.89 8.86 -20.26
C GLU A 516 13.32 9.37 -18.94
N VAL A 517 13.82 8.85 -17.81
CA VAL A 517 13.41 9.22 -16.46
C VAL A 517 14.65 9.57 -15.63
N LEU A 518 14.66 10.79 -15.08
CA LEU A 518 15.65 11.26 -14.13
C LEU A 518 14.96 11.76 -12.86
N ASP A 519 15.26 11.13 -11.73
CA ASP A 519 14.88 11.59 -10.40
C ASP A 519 16.12 12.08 -9.63
N VAL A 520 16.07 13.35 -9.23
CA VAL A 520 17.06 14.07 -8.43
C VAL A 520 16.41 14.73 -7.21
N GLY A 521 15.18 14.34 -6.86
CA GLY A 521 14.41 14.95 -5.78
C GLY A 521 15.07 14.81 -4.40
N HIS A 522 14.76 15.70 -3.46
CA HIS A 522 15.39 15.70 -2.12
C HIS A 522 16.93 15.71 -2.18
N ASN A 523 17.49 16.69 -2.89
CA ASN A 523 18.94 16.97 -2.95
C ASN A 523 19.20 18.44 -2.60
N GLN A 524 20.42 18.94 -2.80
CA GLN A 524 20.82 20.31 -2.49
C GLN A 524 21.06 21.14 -3.77
N ILE A 525 20.48 20.73 -4.91
CA ILE A 525 20.80 21.27 -6.23
C ILE A 525 20.36 22.73 -6.35
N ARG A 526 21.29 23.62 -6.70
CA ARG A 526 21.04 25.08 -6.82
C ARG A 526 20.70 25.54 -8.24
N GLU A 527 21.17 24.84 -9.26
CA GLU A 527 20.81 25.08 -10.67
C GLU A 527 20.80 23.79 -11.49
N LEU A 528 19.93 23.73 -12.51
CA LEU A 528 19.89 22.64 -13.49
C LEU A 528 20.60 23.06 -14.79
N PRO A 529 21.48 22.22 -15.37
CA PRO A 529 22.19 22.58 -16.60
C PRO A 529 21.23 22.65 -17.80
N ALA A 530 21.29 23.76 -18.56
CA ALA A 530 20.40 23.98 -19.71
C ALA A 530 20.39 22.84 -20.74
N ARG A 531 21.52 22.14 -20.90
CA ARG A 531 21.65 20.98 -21.81
C ARG A 531 20.71 19.82 -21.46
N LEU A 532 20.27 19.68 -20.20
CA LEU A 532 19.32 18.66 -19.76
C LEU A 532 17.97 18.78 -20.48
N PHE A 533 17.48 20.00 -20.66
CA PHE A 533 16.24 20.29 -21.39
C PHE A 533 16.37 20.17 -22.91
N TYR A 534 17.59 19.95 -23.44
CA TYR A 534 17.85 19.68 -24.86
C TYR A 534 17.98 18.17 -25.13
N ASN A 535 17.85 17.32 -24.10
CA ASN A 535 17.90 15.87 -24.25
C ASN A 535 16.62 15.39 -24.99
N SER A 536 16.79 14.76 -26.15
CA SER A 536 15.69 14.29 -27.01
C SER A 536 14.89 13.11 -26.43
N SER A 537 15.44 12.45 -25.41
CA SER A 537 14.91 11.21 -24.84
C SER A 537 14.23 11.46 -23.49
N LEU A 538 14.64 12.49 -22.75
CA LEU A 538 14.09 12.80 -21.42
C LEU A 538 12.59 13.11 -21.49
N ARG A 539 11.79 12.31 -20.77
CA ARG A 539 10.33 12.43 -20.66
C ARG A 539 9.89 12.86 -19.27
N LYS A 540 10.59 12.40 -18.23
CA LYS A 540 10.28 12.73 -16.83
C LYS A 540 11.50 13.30 -16.14
N LEU A 541 11.34 14.49 -15.57
CA LEU A 541 12.35 15.16 -14.74
C LEU A 541 11.71 15.49 -13.39
N LEU A 542 12.14 14.78 -12.35
CA LEU A 542 11.71 14.99 -10.97
C LEU A 542 12.85 15.68 -10.21
N ALA A 543 12.68 16.97 -9.93
CA ALA A 543 13.66 17.82 -9.26
C ALA A 543 13.05 18.56 -8.05
N GLY A 544 11.98 17.99 -7.47
CA GLY A 544 11.34 18.52 -6.28
C GLY A 544 12.23 18.48 -5.03
N HIS A 545 11.91 19.28 -4.00
CA HIS A 545 12.67 19.38 -2.74
C HIS A 545 14.18 19.60 -3.00
N ASN A 546 14.50 20.73 -3.63
CA ASN A 546 15.86 21.14 -3.95
C ASN A 546 16.04 22.64 -3.65
N MET A 547 17.17 23.22 -4.03
CA MET A 547 17.53 24.62 -3.75
C MET A 547 17.52 25.50 -5.02
N LEU A 548 16.71 25.13 -6.03
CA LEU A 548 16.67 25.81 -7.32
C LEU A 548 16.08 27.22 -7.17
N GLY A 549 16.91 28.25 -7.35
CA GLY A 549 16.47 29.65 -7.39
C GLY A 549 15.83 30.06 -8.73
N ARG A 550 16.15 29.33 -9.81
CA ARG A 550 15.59 29.50 -11.16
C ARG A 550 15.75 28.23 -12.00
N LEU A 551 14.98 28.14 -13.07
CA LEU A 551 15.26 27.23 -14.19
C LEU A 551 15.97 27.99 -15.33
N PRO A 552 16.59 27.32 -16.32
CA PRO A 552 17.36 27.99 -17.37
C PRO A 552 16.54 28.96 -18.23
N ASP A 553 16.95 30.24 -18.26
CA ASP A 553 16.24 31.37 -18.90
C ASP A 553 15.92 31.20 -20.41
N ARG A 554 16.54 30.23 -21.09
CA ARG A 554 16.45 30.03 -22.55
C ARG A 554 16.34 28.55 -22.89
N LEU A 555 15.11 28.03 -22.82
CA LEU A 555 14.82 26.66 -23.22
C LEU A 555 14.67 26.56 -24.75
N GLU A 556 15.20 25.49 -25.33
CA GLU A 556 14.85 25.06 -26.69
C GLU A 556 13.67 24.06 -26.63
N ARG A 557 13.33 23.41 -27.75
CA ARG A 557 12.27 22.40 -27.76
C ARG A 557 12.64 21.21 -26.87
N THR A 558 11.96 21.07 -25.74
CA THR A 558 12.11 19.93 -24.82
C THR A 558 11.10 18.83 -25.14
N GLN A 559 11.48 17.58 -24.87
CA GLN A 559 10.60 16.41 -24.97
C GLN A 559 10.01 15.97 -23.61
N VAL A 560 10.28 16.74 -22.55
CA VAL A 560 9.74 16.46 -21.20
C VAL A 560 8.22 16.54 -21.20
N GLU A 561 7.59 15.44 -20.80
CA GLU A 561 6.14 15.26 -20.65
C GLU A 561 5.70 15.51 -19.19
N VAL A 562 6.58 15.24 -18.23
CA VAL A 562 6.38 15.41 -16.78
C VAL A 562 7.55 16.20 -16.20
N LEU A 563 7.27 17.43 -15.74
CA LEU A 563 8.23 18.26 -15.01
C LEU A 563 7.73 18.49 -13.59
N ASP A 564 8.48 18.02 -12.60
CA ASP A 564 8.27 18.36 -11.19
C ASP A 564 9.45 19.17 -10.64
N VAL A 565 9.14 20.37 -10.15
CA VAL A 565 10.08 21.33 -9.54
C VAL A 565 9.51 21.89 -8.22
N GLN A 566 8.62 21.16 -7.56
CA GLN A 566 8.02 21.57 -6.28
C GLN A 566 9.04 21.72 -5.14
N HIS A 567 8.69 22.44 -4.07
CA HIS A 567 9.59 22.67 -2.91
C HIS A 567 10.99 23.16 -3.34
N ASN A 568 11.00 24.28 -4.04
CA ASN A 568 12.21 24.96 -4.52
C ASN A 568 12.09 26.46 -4.20
N GLN A 569 12.96 27.30 -4.77
CA GLN A 569 13.02 28.74 -4.49
C GLN A 569 12.70 29.59 -5.72
N LEU A 570 11.95 29.04 -6.69
CA LEU A 570 11.65 29.69 -7.96
C LEU A 570 10.76 30.92 -7.75
N LEU A 571 11.26 32.08 -8.19
CA LEU A 571 10.51 33.36 -8.24
C LEU A 571 9.68 33.49 -9.53
N GLU A 572 10.18 32.89 -10.62
CA GLU A 572 9.51 32.81 -11.92
C GLU A 572 9.86 31.50 -12.64
N LEU A 573 9.02 31.10 -13.59
CA LEU A 573 9.35 30.07 -14.58
C LEU A 573 9.86 30.74 -15.86
N PRO A 574 10.77 30.12 -16.64
CA PRO A 574 11.35 30.74 -17.84
C PRO A 574 10.27 31.20 -18.81
N SER A 575 10.40 32.44 -19.30
CA SER A 575 9.39 33.11 -20.13
C SER A 575 9.04 32.38 -21.44
N ASN A 576 9.84 31.39 -21.84
CA ASN A 576 9.61 30.54 -23.00
C ASN A 576 9.37 29.05 -22.68
N LEU A 577 9.27 28.63 -21.41
CA LEU A 577 9.01 27.24 -21.02
C LEU A 577 7.75 26.69 -21.72
N LEU A 578 6.62 27.35 -21.49
CA LEU A 578 5.33 26.94 -22.06
C LEU A 578 5.19 27.28 -23.56
N LEU A 579 6.16 28.00 -24.14
CA LEU A 579 6.30 28.26 -25.59
C LEU A 579 7.19 27.21 -26.31
N LYS A 580 7.80 26.26 -25.58
CA LYS A 580 8.82 25.33 -26.10
C LYS A 580 8.70 23.90 -25.58
N ALA A 581 7.97 23.68 -24.50
CA ALA A 581 7.65 22.37 -23.98
C ALA A 581 6.45 21.76 -24.71
N ASP A 582 6.59 21.59 -26.03
CA ASP A 582 5.54 21.12 -26.96
C ASP A 582 4.95 19.74 -26.54
N SER A 583 5.67 18.95 -25.74
CA SER A 583 5.26 17.64 -25.21
C SER A 583 4.71 17.65 -23.76
N LEU A 584 4.70 18.79 -23.06
CA LEU A 584 4.45 18.84 -21.62
C LEU A 584 2.97 18.58 -21.27
N ARG A 585 2.71 17.60 -20.41
CA ARG A 585 1.38 17.19 -19.94
C ARG A 585 1.16 17.51 -18.47
N PHE A 586 2.20 17.32 -17.65
CA PHE A 586 2.20 17.54 -16.21
C PHE A 586 3.26 18.57 -15.84
N LEU A 587 2.85 19.58 -15.06
CA LEU A 587 3.76 20.52 -14.42
C LEU A 587 3.38 20.68 -12.94
N ASN A 588 4.29 20.31 -12.04
CA ASN A 588 4.20 20.70 -10.64
C ASN A 588 5.29 21.72 -10.30
N ALA A 589 4.85 22.90 -9.85
CA ALA A 589 5.68 23.97 -9.32
C ALA A 589 5.07 24.53 -8.01
N SER A 590 4.38 23.68 -7.25
CA SER A 590 3.87 23.98 -5.91
C SER A 590 5.01 24.25 -4.92
N ALA A 591 4.72 24.86 -3.76
CA ALA A 591 5.72 25.19 -2.73
C ALA A 591 6.94 25.94 -3.29
N ASN A 592 6.67 27.03 -4.00
CA ASN A 592 7.67 27.92 -4.59
C ASN A 592 7.29 29.38 -4.26
N LYS A 593 7.88 30.36 -4.96
CA LYS A 593 7.65 31.79 -4.69
C LYS A 593 7.06 32.53 -5.90
N LEU A 594 6.47 31.80 -6.85
CA LEU A 594 5.98 32.31 -8.13
C LEU A 594 4.94 33.42 -7.95
N GLU A 595 5.19 34.60 -8.52
CA GLU A 595 4.22 35.70 -8.56
C GLU A 595 3.36 35.70 -9.84
N MET A 596 3.87 35.09 -10.92
CA MET A 596 3.29 35.06 -12.26
C MET A 596 3.60 33.73 -12.97
N LEU A 597 2.83 33.44 -14.03
CA LEU A 597 3.11 32.37 -14.98
C LEU A 597 3.71 32.95 -16.29
N PRO A 598 4.48 32.16 -17.06
CA PRO A 598 4.88 32.54 -18.41
C PRO A 598 3.75 32.30 -19.42
N PRO A 599 3.72 32.98 -20.58
CA PRO A 599 2.69 32.80 -21.59
C PRO A 599 2.83 31.45 -22.34
N ALA A 600 1.71 30.78 -22.60
CA ALA A 600 1.65 29.54 -23.39
C ALA A 600 1.68 29.77 -24.92
N THR A 601 1.44 31.00 -25.37
CA THR A 601 1.48 31.39 -26.78
C THR A 601 1.78 32.88 -26.94
N LEU A 602 2.24 33.28 -28.13
CA LEU A 602 2.42 34.67 -28.57
C LEU A 602 1.39 35.08 -29.64
N SER A 603 0.47 34.18 -29.98
CA SER A 603 -0.60 34.33 -30.97
C SER A 603 -1.96 33.96 -30.35
N GLU A 604 -3.06 34.19 -31.05
CA GLU A 604 -4.39 33.73 -30.57
C GLU A 604 -4.53 32.20 -30.60
N GLU A 605 -3.83 31.54 -31.53
CA GLU A 605 -3.69 30.09 -31.58
C GLU A 605 -2.65 29.59 -30.56
N THR A 606 -2.93 28.46 -29.91
CA THR A 606 -2.06 27.77 -28.93
C THR A 606 -1.88 26.31 -29.31
N HIS A 607 -0.72 25.74 -28.95
CA HIS A 607 -0.40 24.32 -29.15
C HIS A 607 -0.16 23.57 -27.83
N SER A 608 -0.50 24.19 -26.69
CA SER A 608 -0.33 23.58 -25.37
C SER A 608 -1.16 22.30 -25.20
N ILE A 609 -0.49 21.18 -24.98
CA ILE A 609 -1.12 19.91 -24.59
C ILE A 609 -1.13 19.66 -23.07
N LEU A 610 -0.79 20.67 -22.26
CA LEU A 610 -0.78 20.61 -20.80
C LEU A 610 -2.16 20.20 -20.25
N GLN A 611 -2.18 19.21 -19.34
CA GLN A 611 -3.38 18.60 -18.76
C GLN A 611 -3.44 18.77 -17.24
N GLU A 612 -2.29 18.78 -16.57
CA GLU A 612 -2.20 18.81 -15.10
C GLU A 612 -1.23 19.92 -14.68
N LEU A 613 -1.71 20.88 -13.88
CA LEU A 613 -0.97 22.07 -13.46
C LEU A 613 -1.13 22.31 -11.95
N TYR A 614 -0.06 22.08 -11.21
CA TYR A 614 0.01 22.25 -9.76
C TYR A 614 0.88 23.47 -9.42
N LEU A 615 0.27 24.43 -8.74
CA LEU A 615 0.78 25.76 -8.41
C LEU A 615 0.46 26.17 -6.96
N THR A 616 0.05 25.20 -6.13
CA THR A 616 -0.37 25.44 -4.74
C THR A 616 0.78 25.99 -3.89
N ASN A 617 0.48 26.84 -2.90
CA ASN A 617 1.46 27.43 -1.99
C ASN A 617 2.52 28.26 -2.76
N ASN A 618 2.06 29.36 -3.37
CA ASN A 618 2.85 30.32 -4.16
C ASN A 618 2.32 31.76 -3.92
N ASN A 619 2.80 32.74 -4.69
CA ASN A 619 2.44 34.16 -4.54
C ASN A 619 1.52 34.68 -5.65
N LEU A 620 0.86 33.81 -6.42
CA LEU A 620 0.10 34.17 -7.62
C LEU A 620 -1.10 35.08 -7.29
N THR A 621 -1.38 36.01 -8.20
CA THR A 621 -2.55 36.93 -8.14
C THR A 621 -3.41 36.77 -9.38
N ASP A 622 -4.58 37.41 -9.41
CA ASP A 622 -5.56 37.43 -10.52
C ASP A 622 -4.92 37.66 -11.92
N LYS A 623 -3.77 38.32 -11.97
CA LYS A 623 -2.94 38.52 -13.17
C LYS A 623 -2.51 37.22 -13.87
N CYS A 624 -2.42 36.08 -13.17
CA CYS A 624 -2.08 34.80 -13.78
C CYS A 624 -3.28 34.14 -14.50
N VAL A 625 -4.52 34.43 -14.07
CA VAL A 625 -5.74 33.76 -14.57
C VAL A 625 -5.96 33.94 -16.07
N PRO A 626 -5.69 35.10 -16.70
CA PRO A 626 -5.71 35.23 -18.15
C PRO A 626 -4.78 34.27 -18.90
N LEU A 627 -3.63 33.90 -18.32
CA LEU A 627 -2.62 33.05 -18.96
C LEU A 627 -3.05 31.57 -18.98
N LEU A 628 -3.82 31.13 -17.98
CA LEU A 628 -4.42 29.79 -17.92
C LEU A 628 -5.24 29.48 -19.19
N THR A 629 -5.88 30.49 -19.79
CA THR A 629 -6.65 30.33 -21.03
C THR A 629 -5.82 30.04 -22.28
N GLY A 630 -4.48 29.99 -22.17
CA GLY A 630 -3.58 29.43 -23.17
C GLY A 630 -3.46 27.90 -23.13
N HIS A 631 -4.06 27.23 -22.14
CA HIS A 631 -4.04 25.77 -21.93
C HIS A 631 -5.45 25.16 -22.07
N PRO A 632 -6.02 25.06 -23.29
CA PRO A 632 -7.41 24.63 -23.50
C PRO A 632 -7.67 23.15 -23.21
N HIS A 633 -6.62 22.35 -22.99
CA HIS A 633 -6.70 20.92 -22.65
C HIS A 633 -6.43 20.64 -21.17
N LEU A 634 -6.41 21.68 -20.32
CA LEU A 634 -6.18 21.55 -18.89
C LEU A 634 -7.36 20.82 -18.23
N LYS A 635 -7.03 19.79 -17.45
CA LYS A 635 -7.95 18.89 -16.75
C LYS A 635 -7.90 19.04 -15.24
N ILE A 636 -6.70 19.23 -14.69
CA ILE A 636 -6.47 19.41 -13.25
C ILE A 636 -5.74 20.74 -13.04
N LEU A 637 -6.34 21.62 -12.23
CA LEU A 637 -5.78 22.92 -11.85
C LEU A 637 -5.76 23.07 -10.33
N HIS A 638 -4.59 22.93 -9.72
CA HIS A 638 -4.40 23.21 -8.29
C HIS A 638 -3.65 24.53 -8.14
N MET A 639 -4.30 25.53 -7.55
CA MET A 639 -3.72 26.84 -7.26
C MET A 639 -4.12 27.36 -5.87
N ALA A 640 -4.30 26.43 -4.94
CA ALA A 640 -4.64 26.74 -3.55
C ALA A 640 -3.52 27.51 -2.83
N TYR A 641 -3.85 28.19 -1.74
CA TYR A 641 -2.91 28.97 -0.92
C TYR A 641 -2.04 29.92 -1.75
N ASN A 642 -2.72 30.73 -2.58
CA ASN A 642 -2.16 31.83 -3.36
C ASN A 642 -2.81 33.15 -2.89
N ARG A 643 -2.83 34.19 -3.74
CA ARG A 643 -3.30 35.55 -3.41
C ARG A 643 -4.42 36.03 -4.34
N LEU A 644 -5.21 35.11 -4.90
CA LEU A 644 -6.34 35.44 -5.79
C LEU A 644 -7.46 36.15 -5.02
N GLN A 645 -8.02 37.21 -5.60
CA GLN A 645 -9.21 37.92 -5.10
C GLN A 645 -10.43 37.69 -6.01
N SER A 646 -10.19 37.48 -7.31
CA SER A 646 -11.22 37.11 -8.28
C SER A 646 -10.71 36.10 -9.31
N PHE A 647 -11.64 35.30 -9.83
CA PHE A 647 -11.44 34.53 -11.05
C PHE A 647 -12.37 35.14 -12.12
N PRO A 648 -11.88 35.81 -13.18
CA PRO A 648 -12.77 36.46 -14.12
C PRO A 648 -13.62 35.47 -14.94
N ALA A 649 -14.94 35.73 -15.01
CA ALA A 649 -15.91 34.86 -15.69
C ALA A 649 -15.53 34.55 -17.16
N SER A 650 -15.07 35.55 -17.91
CA SER A 650 -14.61 35.42 -19.30
C SER A 650 -13.30 34.63 -19.48
N LYS A 651 -12.69 34.17 -18.38
CA LYS A 651 -11.54 33.26 -18.36
C LYS A 651 -11.95 31.86 -17.92
N MET A 652 -12.79 31.73 -16.89
CA MET A 652 -13.39 30.46 -16.49
C MET A 652 -14.15 29.81 -17.65
N ALA A 653 -14.92 30.61 -18.40
CA ALA A 653 -15.67 30.20 -19.58
C ALA A 653 -14.86 29.53 -20.70
N LYS A 654 -13.52 29.56 -20.66
CA LYS A 654 -12.61 28.97 -21.66
C LYS A 654 -11.95 27.65 -21.21
N LEU A 655 -12.15 27.21 -19.97
CA LEU A 655 -11.52 25.99 -19.42
C LEU A 655 -12.47 24.78 -19.52
N GLU A 656 -13.04 24.58 -20.71
CA GLU A 656 -14.19 23.66 -20.93
C GLU A 656 -13.87 22.18 -20.64
N GLU A 657 -12.61 21.77 -20.77
CA GLU A 657 -12.11 20.41 -20.52
C GLU A 657 -11.73 20.12 -19.05
N LEU A 658 -11.89 21.09 -18.14
CA LEU A 658 -11.46 21.00 -16.75
C LEU A 658 -12.31 19.94 -15.98
N GLU A 659 -11.62 18.94 -15.43
CA GLU A 659 -12.17 17.83 -14.66
C GLU A 659 -12.12 18.12 -13.14
N GLU A 660 -11.07 18.80 -12.67
CA GLU A 660 -10.79 19.09 -11.25
C GLU A 660 -10.18 20.48 -11.05
N ILE A 661 -10.66 21.22 -10.04
CA ILE A 661 -10.11 22.52 -9.63
C ILE A 661 -9.99 22.64 -8.11
N ASP A 662 -8.81 23.03 -7.64
CA ASP A 662 -8.56 23.48 -6.26
C ASP A 662 -8.08 24.95 -6.26
N ILE A 663 -8.91 25.81 -5.67
CA ILE A 663 -8.72 27.26 -5.49
C ILE A 663 -8.79 27.66 -4.01
N SER A 664 -8.64 26.70 -3.10
CA SER A 664 -8.77 26.87 -1.65
C SER A 664 -7.71 27.80 -1.05
N GLY A 665 -7.97 28.37 0.13
CA GLY A 665 -6.99 29.22 0.83
C GLY A 665 -6.62 30.53 0.12
N ASN A 666 -7.49 31.03 -0.77
CA ASN A 666 -7.34 32.30 -1.47
C ASN A 666 -8.25 33.37 -0.80
N LYS A 667 -8.60 34.45 -1.52
CA LYS A 667 -9.47 35.55 -1.04
C LYS A 667 -10.67 35.76 -1.97
N LEU A 668 -11.16 34.69 -2.58
CA LEU A 668 -12.27 34.73 -3.53
C LEU A 668 -13.59 35.02 -2.80
N LYS A 669 -14.35 36.00 -3.30
CA LYS A 669 -15.70 36.34 -2.80
C LYS A 669 -16.85 35.55 -3.44
N ALA A 670 -16.61 35.00 -4.62
CA ALA A 670 -17.56 34.18 -5.36
C ALA A 670 -16.82 33.32 -6.39
N ILE A 671 -17.40 32.17 -6.75
CA ILE A 671 -17.02 31.40 -7.94
C ILE A 671 -17.92 31.87 -9.10
N PRO A 672 -17.40 32.19 -10.29
CA PRO A 672 -18.23 32.66 -11.41
C PRO A 672 -19.22 31.60 -11.89
N THR A 673 -20.46 32.01 -12.19
CA THR A 673 -21.50 31.17 -12.82
C THR A 673 -21.04 30.51 -14.12
N THR A 674 -20.13 31.15 -14.86
CA THR A 674 -19.46 30.56 -16.04
C THR A 674 -18.62 29.31 -15.76
N ILE A 675 -18.46 28.87 -14.51
CA ILE A 675 -17.97 27.52 -14.19
C ILE A 675 -18.84 26.43 -14.84
N MET A 676 -20.12 26.74 -15.13
CA MET A 676 -21.04 25.91 -15.91
C MET A 676 -20.58 25.56 -17.34
N ASN A 677 -19.56 26.23 -17.87
CA ASN A 677 -18.92 25.83 -19.13
C ASN A 677 -18.02 24.60 -18.99
N CYS A 678 -17.54 24.29 -17.78
CA CYS A 678 -16.60 23.20 -17.50
C CYS A 678 -17.35 21.86 -17.40
N ARG A 679 -17.91 21.38 -18.52
CA ARG A 679 -18.88 20.27 -18.52
C ARG A 679 -18.34 18.91 -18.08
N ARG A 680 -17.01 18.76 -17.95
CA ARG A 680 -16.36 17.54 -17.40
C ARG A 680 -16.10 17.61 -15.90
N MET A 681 -16.35 18.75 -15.27
CA MET A 681 -15.93 19.04 -13.91
C MET A 681 -16.63 18.12 -12.91
N HIS A 682 -15.82 17.33 -12.20
CA HIS A 682 -16.27 16.38 -11.19
C HIS A 682 -15.85 16.74 -9.76
N THR A 683 -14.85 17.61 -9.61
CA THR A 683 -14.34 18.06 -8.31
C THR A 683 -14.18 19.57 -8.29
N VAL A 684 -14.75 20.23 -7.27
CA VAL A 684 -14.52 21.65 -6.97
C VAL A 684 -14.14 21.81 -5.51
N ILE A 685 -12.92 22.24 -5.24
CA ILE A 685 -12.40 22.52 -3.90
C ILE A 685 -12.12 24.03 -3.80
N ALA A 686 -12.80 24.72 -2.90
CA ALA A 686 -12.66 26.17 -2.71
C ALA A 686 -12.76 26.58 -1.23
N HIS A 687 -12.36 25.69 -0.32
CA HIS A 687 -12.43 25.95 1.12
C HIS A 687 -11.51 27.09 1.56
N SER A 688 -11.73 27.64 2.75
CA SER A 688 -10.86 28.69 3.33
C SER A 688 -10.71 29.92 2.42
N ASN A 689 -11.81 30.36 1.81
CA ASN A 689 -11.91 31.57 1.00
C ASN A 689 -12.82 32.60 1.73
N CYS A 690 -13.38 33.57 1.00
CA CYS A 690 -14.36 34.52 1.52
C CYS A 690 -15.68 34.43 0.74
N ILE A 691 -16.07 33.21 0.31
CA ILE A 691 -17.22 33.02 -0.58
C ILE A 691 -18.51 33.35 0.18
N GLU A 692 -19.22 34.38 -0.28
CA GLU A 692 -20.46 34.89 0.32
C GLU A 692 -21.71 34.25 -0.30
N VAL A 693 -21.64 33.83 -1.57
CA VAL A 693 -22.77 33.34 -2.37
C VAL A 693 -22.52 31.89 -2.80
N PHE A 694 -23.49 31.02 -2.56
CA PHE A 694 -23.43 29.62 -2.97
C PHE A 694 -23.36 29.47 -4.51
N PRO A 695 -22.38 28.74 -5.06
CA PRO A 695 -22.12 28.73 -6.51
C PRO A 695 -22.98 27.72 -7.28
N GLU A 696 -23.26 28.02 -8.55
CA GLU A 696 -24.12 27.21 -9.44
C GLU A 696 -23.57 25.82 -9.82
N VAL A 697 -22.46 25.36 -9.22
CA VAL A 697 -21.82 24.05 -9.50
C VAL A 697 -22.77 22.87 -9.33
N MET A 698 -23.83 23.02 -8.53
CA MET A 698 -24.91 22.03 -8.34
C MET A 698 -25.79 21.84 -9.59
N GLN A 699 -25.53 22.55 -10.69
CA GLN A 699 -26.17 22.30 -11.99
C GLN A 699 -25.29 21.44 -12.94
N LEU A 700 -24.04 21.14 -12.56
CA LEU A 700 -23.13 20.30 -13.36
C LEU A 700 -23.49 18.81 -13.22
N SER A 701 -23.71 18.11 -14.35
CA SER A 701 -24.13 16.69 -14.33
C SER A 701 -23.05 15.72 -13.86
N GLU A 702 -21.76 16.07 -13.99
CA GLU A 702 -20.62 15.22 -13.66
C GLU A 702 -20.05 15.44 -12.25
N ILE A 703 -20.58 16.40 -11.49
CA ILE A 703 -20.05 16.78 -10.17
C ILE A 703 -20.20 15.63 -9.16
N LYS A 704 -19.12 15.37 -8.40
CA LYS A 704 -19.00 14.28 -7.41
C LYS A 704 -18.58 14.78 -6.05
N CYS A 705 -17.65 15.75 -6.01
CA CYS A 705 -17.13 16.34 -4.78
C CYS A 705 -17.19 17.88 -4.88
N VAL A 706 -17.80 18.51 -3.87
CA VAL A 706 -17.88 19.97 -3.71
C VAL A 706 -17.48 20.33 -2.29
N ASP A 707 -16.36 21.01 -2.13
CA ASP A 707 -15.87 21.51 -0.84
C ASP A 707 -15.89 23.03 -0.80
N LEU A 708 -16.81 23.58 -0.01
CA LEU A 708 -16.97 25.01 0.26
C LEU A 708 -16.77 25.30 1.75
N SER A 709 -16.09 24.43 2.50
CA SER A 709 -15.92 24.60 3.95
C SER A 709 -15.10 25.85 4.30
N CYS A 710 -15.18 26.35 5.53
CA CYS A 710 -14.43 27.53 5.99
C CYS A 710 -14.64 28.76 5.08
N ASN A 711 -15.89 29.13 4.82
CA ASN A 711 -16.29 30.29 4.00
C ASN A 711 -17.33 31.16 4.73
N GLU A 712 -17.91 32.14 4.04
CA GLU A 712 -18.83 33.14 4.62
C GLU A 712 -20.27 32.96 4.08
N LEU A 713 -20.65 31.74 3.67
CA LEU A 713 -21.97 31.43 3.13
C LEU A 713 -23.07 31.68 4.18
N SER A 714 -24.14 32.35 3.78
CA SER A 714 -25.34 32.54 4.62
C SER A 714 -26.52 31.65 4.22
N GLU A 715 -26.64 31.30 2.95
CA GLU A 715 -27.72 30.50 2.38
C GLU A 715 -27.21 29.59 1.26
N VAL A 716 -27.98 28.56 0.90
CA VAL A 716 -27.67 27.60 -0.16
C VAL A 716 -28.84 27.52 -1.14
N THR A 717 -28.58 27.78 -2.41
CA THR A 717 -29.58 27.78 -3.49
C THR A 717 -29.54 26.45 -4.25
N LEU A 718 -30.51 25.57 -3.97
CA LEU A 718 -30.63 24.26 -4.64
C LEU A 718 -31.71 24.24 -5.72
N LEU A 719 -31.49 23.40 -6.73
CA LEU A 719 -32.55 22.90 -7.60
C LEU A 719 -33.37 21.82 -6.89
N GLU A 720 -34.56 21.50 -7.42
CA GLU A 720 -35.42 20.44 -6.89
C GLU A 720 -34.79 19.03 -6.98
N ASN A 721 -33.83 18.84 -7.88
CA ASN A 721 -33.05 17.61 -8.03
C ASN A 721 -31.56 17.93 -7.86
N LEU A 722 -30.86 17.13 -7.07
CA LEU A 722 -29.40 17.17 -6.95
C LEU A 722 -28.72 16.47 -8.15
N PRO A 723 -27.45 16.78 -8.45
CA PRO A 723 -26.68 16.05 -9.45
C PRO A 723 -26.59 14.55 -9.14
N PRO A 724 -26.88 13.64 -10.10
CA PRO A 724 -27.00 12.21 -9.84
C PRO A 724 -25.68 11.51 -9.52
N LYS A 725 -24.55 12.22 -9.67
CA LYS A 725 -23.18 11.71 -9.41
C LYS A 725 -22.57 12.26 -8.11
N LEU A 726 -23.27 13.15 -7.41
CA LEU A 726 -22.79 13.81 -6.19
C LEU A 726 -22.62 12.80 -5.05
N GLN A 727 -21.43 12.74 -4.47
CA GLN A 727 -21.07 11.83 -3.38
C GLN A 727 -20.58 12.55 -2.13
N GLU A 728 -19.90 13.68 -2.30
CA GLU A 728 -19.26 14.44 -1.23
C GLU A 728 -19.67 15.92 -1.35
N LEU A 729 -20.26 16.48 -0.29
CA LEU A 729 -20.59 17.90 -0.17
C LEU A 729 -20.20 18.38 1.23
N ASP A 730 -19.26 19.30 1.32
CA ASP A 730 -18.76 19.85 2.58
C ASP A 730 -19.01 21.36 2.68
N LEU A 731 -19.80 21.72 3.70
CA LEU A 731 -20.21 23.08 4.04
C LEU A 731 -19.80 23.45 5.47
N THR A 732 -18.97 22.65 6.15
CA THR A 732 -18.49 22.91 7.52
C THR A 732 -17.71 24.22 7.63
N GLY A 733 -17.60 24.80 8.82
CA GLY A 733 -16.96 26.10 9.03
C GLY A 733 -17.63 27.27 8.30
N ASN A 734 -18.95 27.23 8.08
CA ASN A 734 -19.71 28.36 7.50
C ASN A 734 -20.63 28.94 8.59
N PRO A 735 -20.14 29.79 9.50
CA PRO A 735 -20.83 30.14 10.75
C PRO A 735 -22.10 30.99 10.56
N ARG A 736 -22.41 31.43 9.34
CA ARG A 736 -23.63 32.17 8.98
C ARG A 736 -24.67 31.30 8.28
N LEU A 737 -24.32 30.07 7.90
CA LEU A 737 -25.15 29.21 7.08
C LEU A 737 -26.26 28.57 7.91
N ALA A 738 -27.50 28.98 7.64
CA ALA A 738 -28.69 28.31 8.15
C ALA A 738 -29.40 27.55 7.02
N LEU A 739 -29.53 26.24 7.14
CA LEU A 739 -30.37 25.44 6.25
C LEU A 739 -31.79 25.34 6.81
N ASP A 740 -32.79 25.49 5.93
CA ASP A 740 -34.16 25.12 6.27
C ASP A 740 -34.33 23.59 6.27
N HIS A 741 -35.42 23.12 6.87
CA HIS A 741 -35.67 21.67 7.04
C HIS A 741 -35.73 20.94 5.69
N LYS A 742 -36.32 21.57 4.65
CA LYS A 742 -36.46 21.00 3.31
C LYS A 742 -35.10 20.82 2.63
N THR A 743 -34.24 21.83 2.73
CA THR A 743 -32.87 21.82 2.17
C THR A 743 -32.01 20.77 2.88
N LEU A 744 -32.13 20.67 4.21
CA LEU A 744 -31.43 19.65 5.00
C LEU A 744 -31.89 18.22 4.64
N GLU A 745 -33.20 17.98 4.49
CA GLU A 745 -33.72 16.68 4.04
C GLU A 745 -33.24 16.29 2.65
N LEU A 746 -33.15 17.25 1.72
CA LEU A 746 -32.63 16.99 0.37
C LEU A 746 -31.15 16.60 0.40
N LEU A 747 -30.31 17.37 1.12
CA LEU A 747 -28.86 17.14 1.21
C LEU A 747 -28.46 15.91 2.02
N ASN A 748 -29.25 15.50 3.02
CA ASN A 748 -28.99 14.30 3.82
C ASN A 748 -28.97 12.98 3.02
N ASN A 749 -29.41 12.98 1.76
CA ASN A 749 -29.32 11.82 0.86
C ASN A 749 -27.94 11.68 0.18
N ILE A 750 -27.07 12.69 0.29
CA ILE A 750 -25.71 12.64 -0.25
C ILE A 750 -24.86 11.73 0.63
N ARG A 751 -24.11 10.81 0.00
CA ARG A 751 -23.30 9.77 0.66
C ARG A 751 -22.35 10.29 1.75
N CYS A 752 -21.77 11.47 1.55
CA CYS A 752 -20.95 12.18 2.53
C CYS A 752 -21.32 13.66 2.52
N PHE A 753 -22.42 14.00 3.20
CA PHE A 753 -22.76 15.38 3.52
C PHE A 753 -22.12 15.80 4.84
N LYS A 754 -21.42 16.94 4.85
CA LYS A 754 -20.78 17.54 6.03
C LYS A 754 -21.27 18.99 6.20
N ILE A 755 -21.79 19.31 7.38
CA ILE A 755 -22.17 20.66 7.81
C ILE A 755 -22.00 20.77 9.32
N ASP A 756 -21.78 21.98 9.83
CA ASP A 756 -21.70 22.26 11.26
C ASP A 756 -23.05 21.92 11.92
N GLN A 757 -23.02 21.09 12.98
CA GLN A 757 -24.24 20.82 13.74
C GLN A 757 -24.61 22.04 14.59
N PRO A 758 -25.89 22.45 14.65
CA PRO A 758 -26.32 23.50 15.56
C PRO A 758 -26.07 23.05 17.00
N SER A 759 -25.07 23.66 17.65
CA SER A 759 -24.48 23.21 18.91
C SER A 759 -25.52 23.17 20.04
N ALA A 760 -25.98 21.97 20.39
CA ALA A 760 -27.06 21.74 21.35
C ALA A 760 -26.60 21.88 22.82
N GLY A 761 -26.09 23.06 23.17
CA GLY A 761 -25.92 23.51 24.55
C GLY A 761 -24.56 23.24 25.19
N ASP A 762 -23.52 23.97 24.75
CA ASP A 762 -22.39 24.32 25.62
C ASP A 762 -22.86 25.34 26.69
N ALA A 763 -23.77 24.90 27.55
CA ALA A 763 -24.31 25.65 28.69
C ALA A 763 -23.39 25.54 29.94
N SER A 764 -22.12 25.18 29.74
CA SER A 764 -21.07 25.13 30.73
C SER A 764 -20.18 26.38 30.56
N GLY A 765 -20.33 27.35 31.46
CA GLY A 765 -19.65 28.67 31.37
C GLY A 765 -18.15 28.67 31.66
N ALA A 766 -17.41 27.64 31.22
CA ALA A 766 -15.96 27.56 31.29
C ALA A 766 -15.37 27.66 29.87
N PRO A 767 -14.25 28.38 29.66
CA PRO A 767 -13.60 28.44 28.35
C PRO A 767 -13.08 27.05 27.95
N ALA A 768 -13.25 26.68 26.68
CA ALA A 768 -12.67 25.46 26.15
C ALA A 768 -11.14 25.55 26.14
N VAL A 769 -10.47 24.58 26.77
CA VAL A 769 -9.00 24.51 26.87
C VAL A 769 -8.36 24.07 25.55
N TRP A 770 -9.14 23.50 24.64
CA TRP A 770 -8.75 23.17 23.27
C TRP A 770 -9.90 23.35 22.28
N SER A 771 -9.56 23.58 21.02
CA SER A 771 -10.45 23.42 19.87
C SER A 771 -9.88 22.33 18.96
N HIS A 772 -10.68 21.76 18.06
CA HIS A 772 -10.18 20.81 17.07
C HIS A 772 -10.87 20.97 15.72
N GLY A 773 -10.21 20.48 14.68
CA GLY A 773 -10.78 20.25 13.37
C GLY A 773 -10.12 19.04 12.73
N TYR A 774 -10.84 18.37 11.83
CA TYR A 774 -10.29 17.24 11.09
C TYR A 774 -10.81 17.22 9.65
N THR A 775 -10.04 16.58 8.78
CA THR A 775 -10.46 16.32 7.40
C THR A 775 -9.97 14.96 6.94
N GLU A 776 -10.60 14.46 5.88
CA GLU A 776 -10.39 13.14 5.31
C GLU A 776 -10.62 13.24 3.80
N ALA A 777 -9.68 12.75 2.98
CA ALA A 777 -9.74 12.78 1.52
C ALA A 777 -9.48 11.37 0.96
N SER A 778 -10.27 10.97 -0.06
CA SER A 778 -10.27 9.59 -0.57
C SER A 778 -9.13 9.27 -1.56
N GLY A 779 -8.35 10.28 -1.97
CA GLY A 779 -7.22 10.16 -2.90
C GLY A 779 -7.63 9.73 -4.31
N VAL A 780 -6.66 9.62 -5.23
CA VAL A 780 -6.89 9.32 -6.67
C VAL A 780 -7.56 7.93 -6.89
N LYS A 781 -7.62 7.10 -5.85
CA LYS A 781 -8.30 5.79 -5.84
C LYS A 781 -9.81 5.89 -5.60
N ASN A 782 -10.35 7.06 -5.22
CA ASN A 782 -11.75 7.29 -4.85
C ASN A 782 -12.28 6.28 -3.80
N LYS A 783 -11.43 5.93 -2.82
CA LYS A 783 -11.74 5.03 -1.71
C LYS A 783 -11.15 5.60 -0.44
N LEU A 784 -12.01 5.88 0.55
CA LEU A 784 -11.56 6.42 1.84
C LEU A 784 -10.94 5.30 2.68
N CYS A 785 -9.63 5.09 2.53
CA CYS A 785 -8.84 4.13 3.32
C CYS A 785 -8.28 4.74 4.61
N VAL A 786 -8.90 5.81 5.13
CA VAL A 786 -8.56 6.50 6.37
C VAL A 786 -9.81 6.76 7.20
N ALA A 787 -9.64 6.98 8.50
CA ALA A 787 -10.70 7.45 9.39
C ALA A 787 -10.12 8.25 10.57
N ALA A 788 -10.78 9.35 10.95
CA ALA A 788 -10.46 10.16 12.11
C ALA A 788 -11.38 9.87 13.31
N LEU A 789 -10.83 9.81 14.51
CA LEU A 789 -11.58 9.80 15.78
C LEU A 789 -11.42 11.14 16.48
N SER A 790 -12.51 11.69 17.00
CA SER A 790 -12.53 12.89 17.84
C SER A 790 -13.63 12.78 18.90
N ALA A 791 -13.28 13.01 20.16
CA ALA A 791 -14.21 13.08 21.29
C ALA A 791 -13.71 14.12 22.31
N ASN A 792 -14.39 15.27 22.40
CA ASN A 792 -14.03 16.38 23.30
C ASN A 792 -14.32 16.11 24.78
N ASN A 793 -15.32 15.28 25.09
CA ASN A 793 -15.78 14.94 26.44
C ASN A 793 -15.66 13.42 26.64
N PHE A 794 -14.43 12.91 26.56
CA PHE A 794 -14.16 11.49 26.82
C PHE A 794 -14.34 11.18 28.31
N CYS A 795 -14.98 10.04 28.61
CA CYS A 795 -15.31 9.57 29.96
C CYS A 795 -15.93 10.63 30.90
N ASP A 796 -16.65 11.63 30.38
CA ASP A 796 -17.31 12.74 31.09
C ASP A 796 -16.36 13.64 31.95
N ASN A 797 -15.03 13.51 31.83
CA ASN A 797 -14.07 13.94 32.86
C ASN A 797 -13.18 15.16 32.52
N ARG A 798 -13.54 16.00 31.53
CA ARG A 798 -12.59 16.93 30.87
C ARG A 798 -11.36 16.21 30.29
N GLU A 799 -11.54 14.97 29.85
CA GLU A 799 -10.56 14.22 29.06
C GLU A 799 -10.98 14.30 27.59
N ALA A 800 -10.04 14.25 26.64
CA ALA A 800 -10.33 14.26 25.21
C ALA A 800 -9.52 13.20 24.45
N LEU A 801 -10.13 12.58 23.45
CA LEU A 801 -9.56 11.48 22.69
C LEU A 801 -9.58 11.79 21.19
N TYR A 802 -8.42 11.72 20.56
CA TYR A 802 -8.22 11.92 19.13
C TYR A 802 -7.48 10.74 18.51
N GLY A 803 -7.74 10.43 17.25
CA GLY A 803 -7.00 9.38 16.54
C GLY A 803 -7.07 9.49 15.02
N VAL A 804 -6.08 8.92 14.35
CA VAL A 804 -6.06 8.78 12.88
C VAL A 804 -5.66 7.36 12.50
N PHE A 805 -6.48 6.74 11.67
CA PHE A 805 -6.33 5.35 11.23
C PHE A 805 -6.17 5.31 9.70
N ASP A 806 -5.32 4.42 9.21
CA ASP A 806 -4.97 4.30 7.78
C ASP A 806 -4.81 2.83 7.40
N GLY A 807 -5.59 2.38 6.42
CA GLY A 807 -5.67 0.98 5.98
C GLY A 807 -4.90 0.66 4.69
N ASP A 808 -4.15 1.61 4.11
CA ASP A 808 -3.50 1.61 2.77
C ASP A 808 -4.45 1.35 1.57
N ARG A 809 -5.18 0.23 1.61
CA ARG A 809 -6.15 -0.26 0.62
C ARG A 809 -7.43 -0.83 1.24
N ASN A 810 -7.49 -0.96 2.56
CA ASN A 810 -8.65 -1.48 3.29
C ASN A 810 -9.49 -0.30 3.83
N VAL A 811 -10.78 -0.27 3.50
CA VAL A 811 -11.76 0.73 3.95
C VAL A 811 -12.43 0.31 5.27
N GLU A 812 -12.55 -1.00 5.53
CA GLU A 812 -13.20 -1.55 6.72
C GLU A 812 -12.33 -1.40 7.98
N VAL A 813 -11.02 -1.57 7.86
CA VAL A 813 -10.10 -1.51 9.02
C VAL A 813 -10.07 -0.12 9.69
N PRO A 814 -9.92 1.01 8.98
CA PRO A 814 -10.00 2.35 9.58
C PRO A 814 -11.34 2.60 10.28
N TYR A 815 -12.45 2.23 9.65
CA TYR A 815 -13.79 2.38 10.22
C TYR A 815 -13.99 1.53 11.49
N LEU A 816 -13.55 0.26 11.47
CA LEU A 816 -13.57 -0.60 12.67
C LEU A 816 -12.70 -0.03 13.81
N LEU A 817 -11.58 0.64 13.50
CA LEU A 817 -10.75 1.33 14.48
C LEU A 817 -11.45 2.55 15.07
N GLN A 818 -12.01 3.42 14.22
CA GLN A 818 -12.80 4.59 14.59
C GLN A 818 -13.97 4.22 15.53
N CYS A 819 -14.76 3.21 15.17
CA CYS A 819 -15.94 2.80 15.92
C CYS A 819 -15.66 2.01 17.21
N THR A 820 -14.41 1.62 17.53
CA THR A 820 -14.15 0.74 18.69
C THR A 820 -12.96 1.11 19.57
N MET A 821 -12.00 1.93 19.11
CA MET A 821 -10.84 2.32 19.93
C MET A 821 -11.23 3.12 21.18
N SER A 822 -12.28 3.96 21.09
CA SER A 822 -12.82 4.74 22.21
C SER A 822 -13.27 3.83 23.37
N ASP A 823 -14.13 2.86 23.08
CA ASP A 823 -14.69 1.95 24.09
C ASP A 823 -13.60 1.09 24.75
N ILE A 824 -12.65 0.59 23.94
CA ILE A 824 -11.53 -0.22 24.45
C ILE A 824 -10.65 0.60 25.39
N LEU A 825 -10.38 1.88 25.06
CA LEU A 825 -9.58 2.74 25.92
C LEU A 825 -10.29 2.99 27.26
N ALA A 826 -11.61 3.23 27.24
CA ALA A 826 -12.43 3.39 28.43
C ALA A 826 -12.48 2.12 29.29
N GLU A 827 -12.50 0.93 28.68
CA GLU A 827 -12.35 -0.34 29.40
C GLU A 827 -10.96 -0.49 30.05
N GLU A 828 -9.87 -0.16 29.36
CA GLU A 828 -8.50 -0.34 29.89
C GLU A 828 -8.13 0.69 30.97
N LEU A 829 -8.64 1.93 30.89
CA LEU A 829 -8.48 2.96 31.92
C LEU A 829 -9.10 2.56 33.28
N GLN A 830 -10.12 1.69 33.28
CA GLN A 830 -10.69 1.12 34.51
C GLN A 830 -9.79 0.05 35.13
N LYS A 831 -8.90 -0.57 34.32
CA LYS A 831 -8.03 -1.70 34.74
C LYS A 831 -6.67 -1.20 35.25
N THR A 832 -6.12 -0.13 34.66
CA THR A 832 -4.86 0.47 35.09
C THR A 832 -4.84 1.99 34.90
N LYS A 833 -4.13 2.69 35.81
CA LYS A 833 -3.84 4.13 35.68
C LYS A 833 -2.49 4.41 35.01
N ASN A 834 -1.73 3.39 34.61
CA ASN A 834 -0.44 3.57 33.94
C ASN A 834 -0.63 3.85 32.44
N GLU A 835 -0.05 4.95 31.96
CA GLU A 835 -0.25 5.48 30.60
C GLU A 835 0.38 4.63 29.50
N GLU A 836 1.54 4.01 29.73
CA GLU A 836 2.10 3.03 28.79
C GLU A 836 1.24 1.76 28.75
N GLU A 837 0.76 1.31 29.91
CA GLU A 837 0.03 0.05 30.06
C GLU A 837 -1.36 0.09 29.41
N TYR A 838 -2.19 1.11 29.69
CA TYR A 838 -3.54 1.18 29.08
C TYR A 838 -3.46 1.40 27.56
N MET A 839 -2.50 2.20 27.07
CA MET A 839 -2.30 2.41 25.63
C MET A 839 -1.85 1.13 24.92
N ILE A 840 -0.85 0.42 25.47
CA ILE A 840 -0.39 -0.86 24.89
C ILE A 840 -1.52 -1.90 24.90
N ASN A 841 -2.26 -2.01 26.01
CA ASN A 841 -3.38 -2.95 26.09
C ASN A 841 -4.47 -2.62 25.07
N THR A 842 -4.80 -1.33 24.87
CA THR A 842 -5.81 -0.89 23.90
C THR A 842 -5.51 -1.41 22.48
N PHE A 843 -4.28 -1.24 22.02
CA PHE A 843 -3.84 -1.75 20.71
C PHE A 843 -3.80 -3.30 20.67
N ILE A 844 -3.41 -3.97 21.76
CA ILE A 844 -3.39 -5.45 21.84
C ILE A 844 -4.81 -6.04 21.87
N VAL A 845 -5.77 -5.40 22.55
CA VAL A 845 -7.19 -5.79 22.54
C VAL A 845 -7.79 -5.55 21.16
N MET A 846 -7.49 -4.42 20.52
CA MET A 846 -8.00 -4.15 19.17
C MET A 846 -7.42 -5.11 18.12
N GLN A 847 -6.15 -5.51 18.24
CA GLN A 847 -5.58 -6.60 17.42
C GLN A 847 -6.41 -7.89 17.52
N ARG A 848 -6.90 -8.24 18.72
CA ARG A 848 -7.76 -9.41 18.93
C ARG A 848 -9.14 -9.19 18.30
N LYS A 849 -9.76 -8.02 18.46
CA LYS A 849 -11.07 -7.69 17.84
C LYS A 849 -10.99 -7.79 16.30
N LEU A 850 -9.95 -7.22 15.67
CA LEU A 850 -9.68 -7.37 14.23
C LEU A 850 -9.52 -8.85 13.82
N GLY A 851 -8.76 -9.63 14.58
CA GLY A 851 -8.58 -11.06 14.35
C GLY A 851 -9.90 -11.86 14.44
N THR A 852 -10.77 -11.54 15.41
CA THR A 852 -12.09 -12.17 15.54
C THR A 852 -13.08 -11.72 14.46
N ALA A 853 -12.93 -10.51 13.93
CA ALA A 853 -13.66 -10.04 12.74
C ALA A 853 -13.15 -10.66 11.42
N GLY A 854 -12.13 -11.54 11.48
CA GLY A 854 -11.57 -12.21 10.31
C GLY A 854 -10.66 -11.33 9.44
N GLN A 855 -10.33 -10.12 9.88
CA GLN A 855 -9.50 -9.18 9.12
C GLN A 855 -8.06 -9.72 8.97
N LYS A 856 -7.62 -9.85 7.71
CA LYS A 856 -6.30 -10.35 7.34
C LYS A 856 -5.32 -9.24 6.96
N LEU A 857 -5.84 -8.10 6.50
CA LEU A 857 -5.05 -6.91 6.20
C LEU A 857 -4.74 -6.14 7.49
N GLY A 858 -3.84 -5.18 7.40
CA GLY A 858 -3.44 -4.33 8.51
C GLY A 858 -3.85 -2.87 8.37
N GLY A 859 -3.55 -2.09 9.39
CA GLY A 859 -3.74 -0.65 9.41
C GLY A 859 -2.74 0.05 10.34
N SER A 860 -2.22 1.19 9.89
CA SER A 860 -1.53 2.14 10.75
C SER A 860 -2.54 2.85 11.64
N ALA A 861 -2.12 3.22 12.84
CA ALA A 861 -3.00 3.88 13.81
C ALA A 861 -2.18 4.77 14.73
N VAL A 862 -2.67 5.98 14.97
CA VAL A 862 -2.18 6.85 16.05
C VAL A 862 -3.36 7.31 16.90
N LEU A 863 -3.16 7.35 18.22
CA LEU A 863 -4.17 7.70 19.22
C LEU A 863 -3.56 8.68 20.21
N CYS A 864 -4.30 9.72 20.60
CA CYS A 864 -3.86 10.77 21.51
C CYS A 864 -4.94 11.03 22.56
N HIS A 865 -4.57 10.89 23.83
CA HIS A 865 -5.44 11.12 24.98
C HIS A 865 -4.94 12.34 25.75
N ILE A 866 -5.75 13.40 25.82
CA ILE A 866 -5.56 14.53 26.75
C ILE A 866 -6.27 14.20 28.05
N LYS A 867 -5.55 14.29 29.16
CA LYS A 867 -6.04 13.97 30.48
C LYS A 867 -5.73 15.08 31.50
N HIS A 868 -6.64 15.28 32.45
CA HIS A 868 -6.43 16.04 33.69
C HIS A 868 -6.48 15.06 34.88
N ASP A 869 -5.76 15.32 35.98
CA ASP A 869 -6.00 14.56 37.22
C ASP A 869 -7.18 15.18 37.99
N PRO A 870 -8.32 14.49 38.19
CA PRO A 870 -9.42 15.02 38.98
C PRO A 870 -9.08 15.19 40.46
N MET A 871 -7.96 14.65 40.94
CA MET A 871 -7.48 14.81 42.32
C MET A 871 -6.61 16.05 42.54
N ASP A 872 -6.16 16.72 41.48
CA ASP A 872 -5.40 17.98 41.55
C ASP A 872 -6.08 19.06 40.68
N PRO A 873 -6.90 19.94 41.28
CA PRO A 873 -7.58 21.02 40.56
C PRO A 873 -6.67 22.14 40.01
N GLY A 874 -5.37 22.13 40.33
CA GLY A 874 -4.34 22.95 39.66
C GLY A 874 -3.39 22.10 38.79
N GLY A 875 -3.74 20.83 38.58
CA GLY A 875 -2.92 19.83 37.91
C GLY A 875 -2.77 20.09 36.42
N CYS A 876 -1.57 19.83 35.91
CA CYS A 876 -1.24 20.07 34.52
C CYS A 876 -1.91 19.02 33.60
N PHE A 877 -2.51 19.46 32.50
CA PHE A 877 -2.98 18.53 31.46
C PHE A 877 -1.81 17.69 30.92
N THR A 878 -2.04 16.38 30.74
CA THR A 878 -1.06 15.44 30.20
C THR A 878 -1.58 14.86 28.89
N LEU A 879 -0.76 14.95 27.84
CA LEU A 879 -1.03 14.38 26.52
C LEU A 879 -0.24 13.08 26.37
N THR A 880 -0.96 11.96 26.27
CA THR A 880 -0.40 10.64 25.95
C THR A 880 -0.64 10.32 24.48
N SER A 881 0.42 10.18 23.68
CA SER A 881 0.34 9.70 22.29
C SER A 881 0.78 8.24 22.18
N ALA A 882 0.12 7.45 21.32
CA ALA A 882 0.44 6.06 21.04
C ALA A 882 0.31 5.74 19.55
N ASN A 883 1.37 5.22 18.90
CA ASN A 883 1.39 5.02 17.44
C ASN A 883 1.92 3.64 16.97
N VAL A 884 1.34 3.13 15.88
CA VAL A 884 1.84 2.00 15.06
C VAL A 884 1.76 2.33 13.56
N GLY A 885 2.62 1.70 12.77
CA GLY A 885 2.71 1.90 11.32
C GLY A 885 3.28 3.28 10.97
N LYS A 886 2.64 3.94 9.99
CA LYS A 886 3.04 5.24 9.44
C LYS A 886 2.14 6.42 9.84
N CYS A 887 1.12 6.19 10.67
CA CYS A 887 0.41 7.29 11.34
C CYS A 887 1.30 7.86 12.44
N GLN A 888 1.35 9.19 12.55
CA GLN A 888 2.21 9.91 13.51
C GLN A 888 1.53 11.16 14.08
N THR A 889 1.98 11.57 15.27
CA THR A 889 1.64 12.82 15.94
C THR A 889 2.87 13.73 16.10
N VAL A 890 2.68 15.04 15.91
CA VAL A 890 3.64 16.09 16.26
C VAL A 890 2.95 17.21 17.04
N LEU A 891 3.62 17.74 18.05
CA LEU A 891 3.21 18.89 18.85
C LEU A 891 3.97 20.15 18.39
N CYS A 892 3.33 21.31 18.40
CA CYS A 892 3.99 22.60 18.25
C CYS A 892 4.29 23.18 19.65
N ARG A 893 5.57 23.31 20.01
CA ARG A 893 6.02 23.98 21.24
C ARG A 893 6.93 25.16 20.91
N ASN A 894 6.53 26.38 21.28
CA ASN A 894 7.18 27.64 20.87
C ASN A 894 7.44 27.74 19.35
N GLY A 895 6.49 27.32 18.52
CA GLY A 895 6.62 27.33 17.06
C GLY A 895 7.54 26.27 16.46
N LYS A 896 7.95 25.25 17.22
CA LYS A 896 8.82 24.16 16.73
C LYS A 896 8.11 22.80 16.83
N PRO A 897 8.33 21.89 15.85
CA PRO A 897 7.84 20.53 15.95
C PRO A 897 8.55 19.76 17.08
N LEU A 898 7.76 19.12 17.93
CA LEU A 898 8.17 18.10 18.88
C LEU A 898 7.44 16.80 18.50
N PRO A 899 8.13 15.83 17.87
CA PRO A 899 7.52 14.54 17.53
C PRO A 899 7.07 13.79 18.79
N LEU A 900 5.84 13.27 18.79
CA LEU A 900 5.28 12.42 19.85
C LEU A 900 5.05 10.98 19.36
N SER A 901 5.68 10.60 18.26
CA SER A 901 5.43 9.33 17.56
C SER A 901 6.66 8.89 16.79
N ARG A 902 6.89 7.58 16.71
CA ARG A 902 8.04 6.98 16.05
C ARG A 902 7.58 5.97 14.99
N CYS A 903 8.02 6.16 13.75
CA CYS A 903 7.78 5.18 12.70
C CYS A 903 8.79 4.02 12.79
N TYR A 904 8.31 2.79 12.70
CA TYR A 904 9.11 1.57 12.77
C TYR A 904 9.22 0.95 11.38
N VAL A 905 10.26 1.39 10.66
CA VAL A 905 10.63 0.95 9.31
C VAL A 905 11.71 -0.13 9.35
N MET A 906 11.91 -0.84 8.23
CA MET A 906 12.89 -1.93 8.12
C MET A 906 14.35 -1.54 8.43
N SER A 907 14.73 -0.26 8.27
CA SER A 907 16.06 0.24 8.60
C SER A 907 16.31 0.42 10.11
N CYS A 908 15.28 0.35 10.95
CA CYS A 908 15.45 0.34 12.41
C CYS A 908 16.12 -0.98 12.84
N GLU A 909 17.35 -0.89 13.36
CA GLU A 909 18.17 -2.06 13.69
C GLU A 909 17.49 -3.02 14.69
N GLU A 910 16.69 -2.50 15.64
CA GLU A 910 15.89 -3.31 16.58
C GLU A 910 14.79 -4.14 15.88
N GLU A 911 14.19 -3.59 14.83
CA GLU A 911 13.13 -4.23 14.06
C GLU A 911 13.72 -5.27 13.10
N LEU A 912 14.82 -4.92 12.41
CA LEU A 912 15.57 -5.86 11.57
C LEU A 912 16.12 -7.03 12.41
N LYS A 913 16.62 -6.78 13.63
CA LYS A 913 17.02 -7.82 14.59
C LYS A 913 15.85 -8.73 14.94
N ARG A 914 14.66 -8.18 15.28
CA ARG A 914 13.46 -9.00 15.55
C ARG A 914 13.05 -9.82 14.32
N ILE A 915 13.12 -9.26 13.12
CA ILE A 915 12.69 -9.92 11.88
C ILE A 915 13.65 -11.03 11.47
N LYS A 916 14.98 -10.83 11.58
CA LYS A 916 15.99 -11.89 11.39
C LYS A 916 15.87 -12.97 12.47
N GLN A 917 15.70 -12.59 13.75
CA GLN A 917 15.51 -13.54 14.87
C GLN A 917 14.30 -14.47 14.64
N HIS A 918 13.20 -13.94 14.09
CA HIS A 918 11.99 -14.68 13.80
C HIS A 918 11.89 -15.15 12.33
N LYS A 919 12.99 -15.08 11.58
CA LYS A 919 13.18 -15.74 10.27
C LYS A 919 12.15 -15.36 9.21
N ALA A 920 11.63 -14.14 9.26
CA ALA A 920 10.83 -13.62 8.16
C ALA A 920 11.74 -13.11 7.04
N ILE A 921 11.41 -13.48 5.81
CA ILE A 921 12.15 -13.13 4.60
C ILE A 921 11.71 -11.71 4.19
N ILE A 922 12.65 -10.86 3.78
CA ILE A 922 12.34 -9.53 3.25
C ILE A 922 12.50 -9.57 1.73
N THR A 923 11.43 -9.29 0.99
CA THR A 923 11.39 -9.35 -0.48
C THR A 923 12.12 -8.18 -1.15
N GLU A 924 12.27 -8.23 -2.48
CA GLU A 924 12.96 -7.21 -3.29
C GLU A 924 12.30 -5.82 -3.25
N ASP A 925 11.04 -5.76 -2.81
CA ASP A 925 10.24 -4.55 -2.57
C ASP A 925 10.16 -4.17 -1.07
N GLY A 926 11.06 -4.72 -0.23
CA GLY A 926 11.23 -4.32 1.17
C GLY A 926 10.18 -4.88 2.16
N LYS A 927 9.30 -5.78 1.73
CA LYS A 927 8.20 -6.29 2.58
C LYS A 927 8.56 -7.54 3.37
N VAL A 928 8.13 -7.56 4.64
CA VAL A 928 8.16 -8.73 5.51
C VAL A 928 7.25 -9.82 4.95
N ASN A 929 7.84 -10.96 4.60
CA ASN A 929 7.24 -12.09 3.90
C ASN A 929 6.44 -11.71 2.63
N GLY A 930 6.80 -10.60 1.96
CA GLY A 930 6.08 -10.08 0.80
C GLY A 930 4.74 -9.37 1.09
N VAL A 931 4.39 -9.14 2.37
CA VAL A 931 3.05 -8.67 2.77
C VAL A 931 3.02 -7.19 3.15
N THR A 932 3.91 -6.73 4.04
CA THR A 932 3.93 -5.35 4.54
C THR A 932 5.35 -4.86 4.80
N ASP A 933 5.61 -3.58 4.58
CA ASP A 933 6.87 -2.89 4.89
C ASP A 933 6.94 -2.42 6.36
N SER A 934 5.80 -2.46 7.06
CA SER A 934 5.59 -1.83 8.36
C SER A 934 5.75 -2.86 9.47
N THR A 935 6.82 -2.75 10.26
CA THR A 935 7.25 -3.80 11.20
C THR A 935 6.44 -3.82 12.49
N ARG A 936 5.87 -2.68 12.88
CA ARG A 936 4.83 -2.56 13.92
C ARG A 936 3.57 -1.99 13.31
N ILE A 937 2.46 -2.73 13.32
CA ILE A 937 1.18 -2.35 12.68
C ILE A 937 0.04 -3.21 13.26
N LEU A 938 -1.20 -2.73 13.21
CA LEU A 938 -2.39 -3.55 13.54
C LEU A 938 -2.76 -4.45 12.36
N GLY A 939 -3.52 -5.51 12.62
CA GLY A 939 -3.84 -6.59 11.69
C GLY A 939 -2.65 -7.51 11.41
N TYR A 940 -2.64 -8.17 10.24
CA TYR A 940 -1.62 -9.14 9.82
C TYR A 940 -1.21 -10.18 10.90
N THR A 941 -2.17 -10.68 11.68
CA THR A 941 -1.95 -11.59 12.83
C THR A 941 -1.11 -12.84 12.50
N PHE A 942 -1.13 -13.30 11.25
CA PHE A 942 -0.35 -14.43 10.76
C PHE A 942 1.15 -14.14 10.51
N LEU A 943 1.59 -12.88 10.63
CA LEU A 943 3.00 -12.47 10.57
C LEU A 943 3.65 -12.31 11.96
N HIS A 944 2.88 -12.45 13.04
CA HIS A 944 3.41 -12.47 14.40
C HIS A 944 4.32 -13.71 14.59
N PRO A 945 5.51 -13.59 15.22
CA PRO A 945 6.04 -12.43 15.98
C PRO A 945 6.94 -11.44 15.19
N SER A 946 7.16 -11.64 13.89
CA SER A 946 7.99 -10.74 13.08
C SER A 946 7.37 -9.35 12.97
N VAL A 947 6.05 -9.30 12.72
CA VAL A 947 5.21 -8.09 12.78
C VAL A 947 4.39 -8.09 14.06
N VAL A 948 4.30 -6.95 14.75
CA VAL A 948 3.63 -6.85 16.07
C VAL A 948 2.76 -5.59 16.21
N PRO A 949 1.64 -5.63 16.96
CA PRO A 949 0.76 -4.48 17.17
C PRO A 949 1.20 -3.57 18.33
N ARG A 950 2.42 -3.71 18.87
CA ARG A 950 2.85 -2.93 20.05
C ARG A 950 3.12 -1.47 19.64
N PRO A 951 2.38 -0.48 20.17
CA PRO A 951 2.66 0.92 19.90
C PRO A 951 3.97 1.36 20.54
N HIS A 952 4.54 2.43 20.01
CA HIS A 952 5.35 3.34 20.82
C HIS A 952 4.40 4.30 21.52
N VAL A 953 4.62 4.53 22.82
CA VAL A 953 3.80 5.41 23.65
C VAL A 953 4.71 6.49 24.24
N GLN A 954 4.25 7.74 24.24
CA GLN A 954 4.95 8.89 24.79
C GLN A 954 3.95 9.81 25.50
N SER A 955 4.14 9.99 26.81
CA SER A 955 3.42 10.98 27.61
C SER A 955 4.22 12.27 27.76
N ILE A 956 3.56 13.41 27.69
CA ILE A 956 4.12 14.71 28.02
C ILE A 956 3.13 15.56 28.82
N THR A 957 3.66 16.38 29.72
CA THR A 957 2.88 17.46 30.35
C THR A 957 2.76 18.63 29.39
N LEU A 958 1.54 19.12 29.21
CA LEU A 958 1.22 20.33 28.43
C LEU A 958 1.54 21.59 29.24
N THR A 959 1.87 22.65 28.52
CA THR A 959 2.39 23.92 29.03
C THR A 959 1.81 25.09 28.23
N PRO A 960 1.84 26.34 28.73
CA PRO A 960 1.46 27.53 27.95
C PRO A 960 2.32 27.80 26.70
N GLN A 961 3.35 26.99 26.46
CA GLN A 961 4.20 27.04 25.27
C GLN A 961 3.73 26.09 24.16
N ASP A 962 2.72 25.25 24.43
CA ASP A 962 2.14 24.30 23.50
C ASP A 962 0.97 24.92 22.76
N GLU A 963 1.13 25.12 21.45
CA GLU A 963 0.17 25.90 20.64
C GLU A 963 -0.90 25.01 20.01
N PHE A 964 -0.52 23.82 19.56
CA PHE A 964 -1.39 22.81 18.93
C PHE A 964 -0.66 21.47 18.77
N PHE A 965 -1.38 20.40 18.49
CA PHE A 965 -0.82 19.16 17.94
C PHE A 965 -1.57 18.69 16.69
N ILE A 966 -0.86 17.95 15.84
CA ILE A 966 -1.32 17.40 14.57
C ILE A 966 -1.21 15.88 14.64
N LEU A 967 -2.28 15.16 14.31
CA LEU A 967 -2.26 13.74 13.98
C LEU A 967 -2.44 13.61 12.46
N GLY A 968 -1.66 12.74 11.82
CA GLY A 968 -1.73 12.54 10.36
C GLY A 968 -1.63 11.09 9.93
N SER A 969 -2.27 10.77 8.80
CA SER A 969 -2.19 9.47 8.13
C SER A 969 -0.85 9.28 7.40
N LYS A 970 -0.61 8.09 6.83
CA LYS A 970 0.60 7.80 6.04
C LYS A 970 0.76 8.80 4.90
N GLY A 971 -0.30 9.00 4.11
CA GLY A 971 -0.28 9.88 2.93
C GLY A 971 0.04 11.34 3.26
N LEU A 972 -0.21 11.79 4.51
CA LEU A 972 0.18 13.12 4.95
C LEU A 972 1.70 13.19 5.17
N TRP A 973 2.27 12.29 5.98
CA TRP A 973 3.69 12.33 6.36
C TRP A 973 4.65 11.80 5.27
N ASP A 974 4.16 11.00 4.32
CA ASP A 974 4.90 10.67 3.08
C ASP A 974 5.07 11.92 2.16
N SER A 975 4.27 12.98 2.37
CA SER A 975 4.20 14.18 1.50
C SER A 975 4.60 15.50 2.16
N LEU A 976 4.43 15.64 3.48
CA LEU A 976 4.70 16.86 4.25
C LEU A 976 5.76 16.60 5.34
N SER A 977 6.70 17.53 5.48
CA SER A 977 7.62 17.54 6.62
C SER A 977 6.93 18.03 7.90
N MET A 978 7.42 17.62 9.08
CA MET A 978 6.85 18.05 10.36
C MET A 978 7.02 19.56 10.60
N ASP A 979 8.14 20.15 10.19
CA ASP A 979 8.40 21.59 10.24
C ASP A 979 7.40 22.37 9.36
N GLU A 980 7.19 21.93 8.11
CA GLU A 980 6.23 22.56 7.20
C GLU A 980 4.78 22.38 7.67
N ALA A 981 4.41 21.21 8.21
CA ALA A 981 3.09 21.00 8.78
C ALA A 981 2.82 21.97 9.96
N VAL A 982 3.82 22.20 10.82
CA VAL A 982 3.75 23.18 11.90
C VAL A 982 3.67 24.62 11.36
N GLU A 983 4.50 25.01 10.38
CA GLU A 983 4.44 26.34 9.77
C GLU A 983 3.09 26.60 9.05
N ALA A 984 2.56 25.58 8.38
CA ALA A 984 1.29 25.61 7.69
C ALA A 984 0.12 25.85 8.66
N VAL A 985 0.08 25.14 9.79
CA VAL A 985 -0.98 25.26 10.81
C VAL A 985 -0.85 26.55 11.63
N ARG A 986 0.36 26.93 12.06
CA ARG A 986 0.58 28.01 13.04
C ARG A 986 -0.01 29.37 12.65
N ASN A 987 -0.14 29.63 11.35
CA ASN A 987 -0.70 30.88 10.81
C ASN A 987 -2.20 30.78 10.45
N VAL A 988 -2.90 29.72 10.87
CA VAL A 988 -4.32 29.48 10.59
C VAL A 988 -5.07 29.36 11.93
N PRO A 989 -5.90 30.35 12.32
CA PRO A 989 -6.51 30.40 13.65
C PRO A 989 -7.73 29.47 13.80
N ASP A 990 -8.28 28.93 12.71
CA ASP A 990 -9.31 27.88 12.77
C ASP A 990 -8.68 26.49 12.59
N ALA A 991 -8.99 25.56 13.49
CA ALA A 991 -8.46 24.21 13.49
C ALA A 991 -8.98 23.37 12.31
N LEU A 992 -10.20 23.63 11.81
CA LEU A 992 -10.74 22.94 10.64
C LEU A 992 -10.04 23.40 9.36
N ALA A 993 -9.93 24.71 9.13
CA ALA A 993 -9.16 25.29 8.03
C ALA A 993 -7.69 24.85 8.06
N ALA A 994 -7.11 24.67 9.26
CA ALA A 994 -5.76 24.14 9.43
C ALA A 994 -5.64 22.67 9.00
N ALA A 995 -6.59 21.81 9.39
CA ALA A 995 -6.63 20.41 8.96
C ALA A 995 -6.86 20.29 7.44
N LYS A 996 -7.79 21.07 6.89
CA LYS A 996 -8.07 21.20 5.44
C LYS A 996 -6.81 21.60 4.66
N LYS A 997 -6.10 22.64 5.11
CA LYS A 997 -4.83 23.09 4.54
C LYS A 997 -3.81 21.95 4.41
N LEU A 998 -3.61 21.18 5.46
CA LEU A 998 -2.63 20.07 5.45
C LEU A 998 -2.92 19.04 4.35
N CYS A 999 -4.19 18.65 4.15
CA CYS A 999 -4.55 17.72 3.08
C CYS A 999 -4.42 18.33 1.68
N THR A 1000 -4.88 19.57 1.46
CA THR A 1000 -4.74 20.26 0.16
C THR A 1000 -3.27 20.46 -0.25
N LEU A 1001 -2.39 20.77 0.70
CA LEU A 1001 -0.94 20.81 0.44
C LEU A 1001 -0.45 19.43 -0.01
N ALA A 1002 -0.68 18.38 0.77
CA ALA A 1002 -0.23 17.02 0.44
C ALA A 1002 -0.78 16.50 -0.90
N GLN A 1003 -2.06 16.73 -1.21
CA GLN A 1003 -2.66 16.40 -2.53
C GLN A 1003 -1.94 17.15 -3.66
N SER A 1004 -1.74 18.46 -3.49
CA SER A 1004 -1.08 19.30 -4.50
C SER A 1004 0.41 19.01 -4.68
N TYR A 1005 1.04 18.35 -3.69
CA TYR A 1005 2.42 17.88 -3.76
C TYR A 1005 2.55 16.49 -4.41
N GLY A 1006 1.42 15.88 -4.81
CA GLY A 1006 1.36 14.61 -5.54
C GLY A 1006 0.92 13.41 -4.70
N CYS A 1007 0.32 13.60 -3.52
CA CYS A 1007 -0.21 12.48 -2.74
C CYS A 1007 -1.39 11.81 -3.45
N ASN A 1008 -1.22 10.53 -3.79
CA ASN A 1008 -2.20 9.70 -4.48
C ASN A 1008 -2.98 8.76 -3.54
N ASP A 1009 -2.58 8.68 -2.26
CA ASP A 1009 -3.19 7.85 -1.23
C ASP A 1009 -4.30 8.63 -0.49
N SER A 1010 -5.08 7.92 0.34
CA SER A 1010 -6.08 8.56 1.19
C SER A 1010 -5.39 9.35 2.32
N ILE A 1011 -5.84 10.57 2.58
CA ILE A 1011 -5.19 11.49 3.53
C ILE A 1011 -6.17 11.81 4.65
N SER A 1012 -5.71 11.77 5.90
CA SER A 1012 -6.44 12.36 7.02
C SER A 1012 -5.49 13.18 7.89
N ALA A 1013 -5.99 14.32 8.35
CA ALA A 1013 -5.33 15.22 9.28
C ALA A 1013 -6.34 15.61 10.38
N VAL A 1014 -5.89 15.56 11.63
CA VAL A 1014 -6.60 16.10 12.80
C VAL A 1014 -5.69 17.14 13.42
N VAL A 1015 -6.19 18.36 13.60
CA VAL A 1015 -5.49 19.47 14.27
C VAL A 1015 -6.25 19.79 15.55
N VAL A 1016 -5.54 19.83 16.67
CA VAL A 1016 -6.08 20.21 17.99
C VAL A 1016 -5.29 21.41 18.49
N GLN A 1017 -5.92 22.58 18.56
CA GLN A 1017 -5.32 23.79 19.12
C GLN A 1017 -5.43 23.77 20.64
N LEU A 1018 -4.42 24.32 21.32
CA LEU A 1018 -4.30 24.32 22.76
C LEU A 1018 -4.32 25.75 23.30
N ASN A 1019 -5.13 25.98 24.34
CA ASN A 1019 -5.24 27.25 25.06
C ASN A 1019 -4.95 27.02 26.55
N VAL A 1020 -3.75 26.54 26.84
CA VAL A 1020 -3.28 26.24 28.19
C VAL A 1020 -2.81 27.54 28.85
N THR A 1021 -3.68 28.18 29.62
CA THR A 1021 -3.35 29.45 30.32
C THR A 1021 -2.46 29.21 31.54
N GLU A 1022 -1.71 30.22 31.98
CA GLU A 1022 -1.00 30.17 33.27
C GLU A 1022 -1.98 30.02 34.46
N ASP A 1023 -3.18 30.60 34.35
CA ASP A 1023 -4.26 30.45 35.34
C ASP A 1023 -4.84 29.03 35.40
N SER A 1024 -4.63 28.18 34.38
CA SER A 1024 -5.01 26.76 34.41
C SER A 1024 -4.26 25.98 35.49
N PHE A 1025 -3.14 26.52 35.99
CA PHE A 1025 -2.35 25.97 37.09
C PHE A 1025 -2.78 26.55 38.46
N CYS A 1026 -3.73 27.49 38.51
CA CYS A 1026 -4.06 28.26 39.72
C CYS A 1026 -5.54 28.70 39.79
N CYS A 1027 -6.47 27.77 39.56
CA CYS A 1027 -7.92 28.04 39.64
C CYS A 1027 -8.41 28.38 41.07
N CYS A 1028 -8.31 29.64 41.47
CA CYS A 1028 -8.90 30.19 42.70
C CYS A 1028 -9.52 31.57 42.45
N GLU A 1029 -10.87 31.60 42.43
CA GLU A 1029 -11.75 32.79 42.40
C GLU A 1029 -11.64 33.76 41.20
N LEU A 1030 -12.76 33.96 40.50
CA LEU A 1030 -13.36 35.30 40.35
C LEU A 1030 -14.77 35.22 39.71
N ASN A 1031 -15.76 35.86 40.33
CA ASN A 1031 -17.03 36.18 39.68
C ASN A 1031 -16.84 37.44 38.83
N GLY A 1032 -16.96 37.33 37.51
CA GLY A 1032 -16.80 38.45 36.57
C GLY A 1032 -17.79 38.37 35.40
N VAL A 1033 -18.28 39.54 34.97
CA VAL A 1033 -19.18 39.68 33.80
C VAL A 1033 -18.38 39.48 32.50
N PRO A 1034 -18.89 38.75 31.49
CA PRO A 1034 -18.15 38.50 30.25
C PRO A 1034 -17.87 39.79 29.44
N PRO A 1035 -16.69 39.90 28.80
CA PRO A 1035 -16.39 40.98 27.87
C PRO A 1035 -17.10 40.80 26.51
N PRO A 1036 -17.30 41.87 25.72
CA PRO A 1036 -17.91 41.79 24.39
C PRO A 1036 -16.97 41.17 23.34
N SER A 1037 -17.57 40.54 22.33
CA SER A 1037 -16.87 39.81 21.26
C SER A 1037 -15.89 40.69 20.44
N PRO A 1038 -14.74 40.13 19.99
CA PRO A 1038 -13.77 40.87 19.20
C PRO A 1038 -14.27 41.16 17.77
N GLY A 1039 -14.46 42.43 17.45
CA GLY A 1039 -14.77 42.91 16.11
C GLY A 1039 -13.54 43.11 15.21
N ILE A 1040 -13.75 43.10 13.90
CA ILE A 1040 -12.71 43.17 12.86
C ILE A 1040 -12.03 44.55 12.81
N PHE A 1041 -10.70 44.61 12.98
CA PHE A 1041 -9.84 45.67 12.45
C PHE A 1041 -8.45 45.12 12.06
N PRO A 1042 -7.72 45.75 11.11
CA PRO A 1042 -6.57 45.13 10.44
C PRO A 1042 -5.24 45.29 11.18
N GLN A 1043 -4.28 44.42 10.85
CA GLN A 1043 -2.90 44.44 11.38
C GLN A 1043 -2.13 45.71 10.98
N SER A 1044 -1.34 46.24 11.90
CA SER A 1044 -0.27 47.20 11.63
C SER A 1044 1.08 46.50 11.37
N VAL A 1045 1.90 47.09 10.51
CA VAL A 1045 3.17 46.50 10.06
C VAL A 1045 4.28 46.72 11.10
N ASN A 1046 4.96 45.65 11.51
CA ASN A 1046 6.21 45.75 12.27
C ASN A 1046 7.43 45.54 11.38
N VAL A 1047 8.39 46.47 11.47
CA VAL A 1047 9.68 46.42 10.76
C VAL A 1047 10.77 45.91 11.70
N VAL A 1048 11.65 45.05 11.20
CA VAL A 1048 12.74 44.42 11.96
C VAL A 1048 13.82 45.44 12.36
N ILE A 1049 14.09 45.58 13.66
CA ILE A 1049 15.35 46.11 14.22
C ILE A 1049 15.85 45.17 15.33
N LYS A 1050 17.16 45.24 15.61
CA LYS A 1050 18.01 44.21 16.24
C LYS A 1050 18.49 44.61 17.64
N ASP A 1051 19.03 43.65 18.38
CA ASP A 1051 19.45 43.69 19.79
C ASP A 1051 20.29 44.91 20.23
N ARG A 1052 20.02 45.45 21.45
CA ARG A 1052 20.85 45.19 22.66
C ARG A 1052 20.31 45.89 23.94
N PRO A 1053 20.70 45.44 25.15
CA PRO A 1053 20.16 45.92 26.44
C PRO A 1053 21.09 46.87 27.22
N THR A 1054 20.54 47.63 28.18
CA THR A 1054 20.96 47.69 29.61
C THR A 1054 20.05 48.62 30.46
N ASP A 1055 19.80 48.20 31.70
CA ASP A 1055 19.69 48.98 32.95
C ASP A 1055 18.74 50.19 33.14
N ALA A 1056 17.71 49.91 33.96
CA ALA A 1056 17.45 50.53 35.28
C ALA A 1056 16.98 52.01 35.43
N LEU A 1057 15.82 52.14 36.12
CA LEU A 1057 15.41 53.22 37.06
C LEU A 1057 15.22 54.66 36.51
N GLY A 1058 14.00 55.22 36.62
CA GLY A 1058 13.80 56.67 36.37
C GLY A 1058 12.36 57.19 36.22
N MET A 1059 11.51 57.06 37.23
CA MET A 1059 10.29 57.88 37.38
C MET A 1059 10.63 59.26 37.97
N PRO A 1060 9.83 60.35 37.83
CA PRO A 1060 8.68 60.56 36.93
C PRO A 1060 8.57 61.98 36.29
N SER A 1061 7.46 62.22 35.57
CA SER A 1061 6.64 63.46 35.58
C SER A 1061 7.02 64.74 34.79
N SER A 1062 6.10 65.06 33.86
CA SER A 1062 5.34 66.33 33.74
C SER A 1062 5.83 67.48 32.84
N SER A 1063 4.83 68.09 32.18
CA SER A 1063 4.82 69.43 31.55
C SER A 1063 5.66 69.62 30.26
N SER A 1064 5.41 70.58 29.36
CA SER A 1064 4.17 71.20 28.85
C SER A 1064 4.54 72.21 27.74
N GLY A 1065 3.79 72.28 26.64
CA GLY A 1065 3.88 73.36 25.63
C GLY A 1065 3.25 72.92 24.30
N MET A 1066 2.34 73.63 23.63
CA MET A 1066 2.15 75.08 23.30
C MET A 1066 2.84 75.52 22.00
N ALA A 1067 2.09 76.31 21.21
CA ALA A 1067 2.33 76.78 19.82
C ALA A 1067 2.23 75.65 18.76
N SER A 1068 1.40 75.69 17.70
CA SER A 1068 1.04 76.77 16.73
C SER A 1068 2.16 76.96 15.67
N GLU A 1069 1.93 77.08 14.36
CA GLU A 1069 0.97 77.97 13.66
C GLU A 1069 0.52 77.49 12.23
N ILE A 1070 -0.68 77.95 11.79
CA ILE A 1070 -1.18 78.42 10.45
C ILE A 1070 -0.53 77.80 9.16
N SER A 1071 -1.21 77.32 8.10
CA SER A 1071 -2.22 77.94 7.18
C SER A 1071 -2.87 76.85 6.27
N SER A 1072 -4.20 76.75 6.06
CA SER A 1072 -5.06 77.39 5.02
C SER A 1072 -4.71 77.01 3.54
N GLU A 1073 -5.63 76.81 2.56
CA GLU A 1073 -7.04 77.24 2.38
C GLU A 1073 -7.99 76.24 1.63
N ILE A 1074 -9.26 76.23 2.06
CA ILE A 1074 -10.53 76.39 1.28
C ILE A 1074 -10.80 75.59 -0.02
N SER A 1075 -11.89 74.79 0.00
CA SER A 1075 -12.98 74.88 -1.01
C SER A 1075 -14.27 74.18 -0.54
N THR A 1076 -15.43 74.79 -0.85
CA THR A 1076 -16.78 74.39 -0.37
C THR A 1076 -17.86 74.70 -1.41
N SER A 1077 -18.85 73.81 -1.58
CA SER A 1077 -20.09 74.15 -2.33
C SER A 1077 -21.30 73.31 -1.92
N GLU A 1078 -22.32 74.01 -1.42
CA GLU A 1078 -23.72 73.62 -1.20
C GLU A 1078 -24.53 73.62 -2.54
N MET A 1079 -25.82 73.24 -2.69
CA MET A 1079 -26.75 72.30 -2.02
C MET A 1079 -28.12 72.30 -2.79
N SER A 1080 -29.01 71.31 -2.52
CA SER A 1080 -30.50 71.35 -2.63
C SER A 1080 -31.29 71.30 -3.97
N SER A 1081 -32.22 70.31 -4.05
CA SER A 1081 -33.63 70.41 -4.53
C SER A 1081 -34.37 69.04 -4.37
N GLU A 1082 -35.63 68.76 -3.93
CA GLU A 1082 -36.87 69.49 -3.51
C GLU A 1082 -38.03 69.51 -4.56
N VAL A 1083 -39.30 69.08 -4.32
CA VAL A 1083 -40.01 68.37 -3.20
C VAL A 1083 -41.28 67.62 -3.73
N GLY A 1084 -41.82 66.60 -3.02
CA GLY A 1084 -43.22 66.11 -3.13
C GLY A 1084 -43.42 64.65 -2.61
N SER A 1085 -44.28 64.24 -1.65
CA SER A 1085 -45.58 64.70 -1.07
C SER A 1085 -46.82 64.32 -1.89
N THR A 1086 -47.97 63.82 -1.36
CA THR A 1086 -48.43 63.40 -0.01
C THR A 1086 -49.69 62.48 -0.12
N ALA A 1087 -50.25 61.95 0.97
CA ALA A 1087 -51.39 60.98 1.01
C ALA A 1087 -52.81 61.59 1.15
N SER A 1088 -53.88 60.80 0.93
CA SER A 1088 -55.27 60.99 1.46
C SER A 1088 -56.23 59.78 1.26
N ASP A 1089 -56.70 59.22 2.39
CA ASP A 1089 -58.01 58.68 2.83
C ASP A 1089 -59.14 58.11 1.89
N GLU A 1090 -59.65 56.92 2.30
CA GLU A 1090 -61.05 56.40 2.49
C GLU A 1090 -62.31 56.91 1.71
N PRO A 1091 -63.48 56.19 1.72
CA PRO A 1091 -63.83 54.81 2.15
C PRO A 1091 -64.62 54.08 0.99
N PRO A 1092 -65.84 53.44 1.06
CA PRO A 1092 -66.59 52.71 2.11
C PRO A 1092 -67.32 51.37 1.70
N GLN A 1093 -67.76 50.62 2.73
CA GLN A 1093 -69.02 49.83 2.87
C GLN A 1093 -69.29 48.43 2.24
N VAL A 1094 -69.77 47.53 3.13
CA VAL A 1094 -70.65 46.33 2.92
C VAL A 1094 -70.04 45.14 2.16
N ALA A 1095 -70.09 43.86 2.59
CA ALA A 1095 -70.42 43.11 3.83
C ALA A 1095 -70.09 41.59 3.53
N MET A 1096 -70.13 40.54 4.37
CA MET A 1096 -70.37 40.21 5.80
C MET A 1096 -69.89 38.71 5.98
N ASN A 1097 -69.73 38.06 7.15
CA ASN A 1097 -69.83 38.41 8.58
C ASN A 1097 -68.94 37.44 9.43
N GLU A 1098 -69.02 37.54 10.77
CA GLU A 1098 -68.94 36.49 11.85
C GLU A 1098 -68.35 35.08 11.59
N SER A 1099 -67.61 34.44 12.52
CA SER A 1099 -67.42 34.74 13.96
C SER A 1099 -66.08 34.22 14.55
N SER A 1100 -65.65 34.85 15.66
CA SER A 1100 -64.53 34.48 16.54
C SER A 1100 -65.08 33.87 17.87
N PRO A 1101 -64.36 33.62 19.01
CA PRO A 1101 -63.12 34.25 19.54
C PRO A 1101 -62.08 33.26 20.15
N ALA A 1102 -61.12 33.79 20.93
CA ALA A 1102 -60.06 33.04 21.61
C ALA A 1102 -59.82 33.51 23.07
N TYR A 1103 -59.09 32.71 23.87
CA TYR A 1103 -58.63 32.96 25.27
C TYR A 1103 -59.74 33.09 26.35
N PRO A 1104 -59.42 33.14 27.67
CA PRO A 1104 -58.21 32.76 28.44
C PRO A 1104 -58.52 31.70 29.55
N GLY A 1105 -57.61 31.40 30.51
CA GLY A 1105 -58.01 30.72 31.76
C GLY A 1105 -56.91 30.09 32.65
N GLU A 1106 -56.76 30.58 33.87
CA GLU A 1106 -55.69 30.34 34.85
C GLU A 1106 -55.70 28.99 35.64
N GLN A 1107 -54.49 28.63 36.11
CA GLN A 1107 -54.11 27.96 37.37
C GLN A 1107 -55.17 27.34 38.33
N ARG A 1108 -54.85 26.13 38.84
CA ARG A 1108 -54.74 25.83 40.30
C ARG A 1108 -53.99 24.51 40.58
N CYS A 1109 -53.51 24.34 41.82
CA CYS A 1109 -52.49 23.35 42.21
C CYS A 1109 -52.91 22.44 43.40
N MET A 1110 -51.94 21.67 43.92
CA MET A 1110 -51.97 20.79 45.13
C MET A 1110 -52.53 19.37 44.86
N LEU A 1111 -51.95 18.25 45.32
CA LEU A 1111 -50.98 18.00 46.42
C LEU A 1111 -49.79 17.06 46.05
N HIS A 1112 -48.79 17.04 46.94
CA HIS A 1112 -47.49 16.30 46.93
C HIS A 1112 -47.57 14.81 47.41
N PRO A 1113 -46.48 13.99 47.54
CA PRO A 1113 -45.02 14.24 47.37
C PRO A 1113 -44.14 13.19 46.61
N VAL A 1114 -43.02 13.67 46.05
CA VAL A 1114 -41.63 13.13 46.07
C VAL A 1114 -41.38 11.60 46.06
N CYS A 1115 -40.74 11.08 45.00
CA CYS A 1115 -39.31 10.63 45.06
C CYS A 1115 -38.68 10.42 43.65
N LEU A 1116 -37.39 10.09 43.62
CA LEU A 1116 -36.49 10.07 42.44
C LEU A 1116 -36.52 8.76 41.64
N SER A 1117 -36.77 8.83 40.32
CA SER A 1117 -36.00 8.13 39.25
C SER A 1117 -36.65 8.28 37.86
N ASN A 1118 -35.81 8.38 36.82
CA ASN A 1118 -35.99 8.16 35.36
C ASN A 1118 -35.16 9.22 34.61
N SER A 1119 -34.20 8.93 33.71
CA SER A 1119 -34.05 7.82 32.74
C SER A 1119 -35.21 7.72 31.74
N PHE A 1120 -35.36 8.74 30.90
CA PHE A 1120 -36.28 8.68 29.77
C PHE A 1120 -35.65 8.01 28.55
N GLN A 1121 -36.34 6.99 28.05
CA GLN A 1121 -35.91 6.16 26.94
C GLN A 1121 -35.98 6.96 25.63
N ARG A 1122 -34.88 7.02 24.85
CA ARG A 1122 -35.03 7.13 23.40
C ARG A 1122 -35.68 5.84 22.91
N GLN A 1123 -36.71 5.94 22.07
CA GLN A 1123 -37.40 4.76 21.55
C GLN A 1123 -36.45 3.97 20.64
N LEU A 1124 -36.30 2.67 20.92
CA LEU A 1124 -35.57 1.74 20.05
C LEU A 1124 -36.44 1.40 18.84
N SER A 1125 -36.29 2.15 17.75
CA SER A 1125 -36.83 1.78 16.45
C SER A 1125 -36.10 0.54 15.93
N SER A 1126 -36.80 -0.59 15.87
CA SER A 1126 -36.25 -1.92 15.54
C SER A 1126 -35.79 -2.05 14.08
N ALA A 1127 -34.56 -1.62 13.78
CA ALA A 1127 -33.92 -1.77 12.47
C ALA A 1127 -32.91 -2.94 12.46
N THR A 1128 -33.40 -4.17 12.27
CA THR A 1128 -32.52 -5.33 12.04
C THR A 1128 -31.96 -5.32 10.63
N PHE A 1129 -30.76 -4.77 10.45
CA PHE A 1129 -30.03 -4.85 9.18
C PHE A 1129 -29.38 -6.22 8.99
N SER A 1130 -29.78 -6.92 7.93
CA SER A 1130 -29.23 -8.21 7.52
C SER A 1130 -28.06 -8.00 6.56
N SER A 1131 -26.86 -8.40 6.94
CA SER A 1131 -25.66 -8.33 6.10
C SER A 1131 -25.63 -9.47 5.07
N ALA A 1132 -26.44 -9.35 4.01
CA ALA A 1132 -26.61 -10.42 3.02
C ALA A 1132 -26.92 -9.92 1.60
N PHE A 1133 -26.05 -9.10 1.00
CA PHE A 1133 -25.83 -9.09 -0.46
C PHE A 1133 -24.43 -8.54 -0.79
N SER A 1134 -23.57 -9.43 -1.28
CA SER A 1134 -22.33 -9.08 -2.00
C SER A 1134 -22.08 -10.25 -2.95
N ASP A 1135 -22.54 -10.11 -4.18
CA ASP A 1135 -22.38 -11.09 -5.25
C ASP A 1135 -21.72 -10.43 -6.47
N ASN A 1136 -21.08 -11.24 -7.33
CA ASN A 1136 -20.13 -10.74 -8.33
C ASN A 1136 -20.75 -10.55 -9.72
N GLY A 1137 -21.28 -9.36 -9.98
CA GLY A 1137 -20.99 -8.61 -11.22
C GLY A 1137 -22.03 -8.55 -12.35
N LEU A 1138 -21.87 -7.47 -13.12
CA LEU A 1138 -22.50 -7.11 -14.40
C LEU A 1138 -23.99 -6.70 -14.38
N ASP A 1139 -24.32 -5.77 -15.30
CA ASP A 1139 -25.55 -4.99 -15.30
C ASP A 1139 -26.70 -5.67 -16.07
N SER A 1140 -27.91 -5.59 -15.50
CA SER A 1140 -29.20 -5.58 -16.22
C SER A 1140 -30.34 -5.20 -15.27
N ASP A 1141 -31.20 -4.25 -15.66
CA ASP A 1141 -32.32 -3.74 -14.86
C ASP A 1141 -33.60 -4.65 -14.89
N ASP A 1142 -34.63 -4.21 -14.15
CA ASP A 1142 -36.04 -4.63 -14.14
C ASP A 1142 -36.45 -6.04 -13.62
N GLU A 1143 -36.92 -6.13 -12.36
CA GLU A 1143 -38.35 -6.12 -11.99
C GLU A 1143 -38.59 -6.27 -10.46
N GLU A 1144 -39.85 -6.09 -10.00
CA GLU A 1144 -40.26 -5.89 -8.59
C GLU A 1144 -40.94 -7.13 -7.90
N PRO A 1145 -41.35 -7.09 -6.60
CA PRO A 1145 -41.28 -8.25 -5.69
C PRO A 1145 -42.61 -8.95 -5.30
N ILE A 1146 -42.50 -10.08 -4.57
CA ILE A 1146 -43.60 -10.73 -3.82
C ILE A 1146 -43.11 -11.21 -2.42
N GLU A 1147 -44.00 -11.19 -1.42
CA GLU A 1147 -43.77 -11.39 0.02
C GLU A 1147 -43.51 -12.86 0.49
N GLY A 1148 -42.99 -13.06 1.72
CA GLY A 1148 -42.73 -14.40 2.28
C GLY A 1148 -42.27 -14.49 3.75
N VAL A 1149 -43.06 -13.96 4.69
CA VAL A 1149 -42.80 -13.89 6.15
C VAL A 1149 -42.36 -15.23 6.81
N PHE A 1150 -41.33 -15.22 7.68
CA PHE A 1150 -41.44 -15.56 9.13
C PHE A 1150 -40.08 -15.59 9.89
N THR A 1151 -40.13 -15.19 11.17
CA THR A 1151 -38.99 -15.05 12.09
C THR A 1151 -38.93 -16.17 13.15
N ASN A 1152 -37.75 -16.39 13.73
CA ASN A 1152 -37.60 -16.70 15.16
C ASN A 1152 -36.13 -16.59 15.59
N GLY A 1153 -35.85 -15.82 16.64
CA GLY A 1153 -34.51 -15.66 17.20
C GLY A 1153 -34.26 -16.50 18.46
N SER A 1154 -33.00 -16.56 18.90
CA SER A 1154 -32.61 -17.02 20.23
C SER A 1154 -31.30 -16.33 20.63
N ARG A 1155 -31.31 -15.65 21.78
CA ARG A 1155 -30.19 -14.85 22.30
C ARG A 1155 -29.63 -15.53 23.55
N VAL A 1156 -28.32 -15.73 23.61
CA VAL A 1156 -27.63 -16.24 24.81
C VAL A 1156 -26.31 -15.48 24.98
N GLU A 1157 -26.24 -14.68 26.03
CA GLU A 1157 -25.01 -14.05 26.53
C GLU A 1157 -24.32 -14.99 27.53
N VAL A 1158 -22.98 -14.98 27.57
CA VAL A 1158 -22.19 -15.71 28.60
C VAL A 1158 -20.96 -14.89 28.96
N GLU A 1159 -20.98 -14.29 30.15
CA GLU A 1159 -19.83 -13.66 30.80
C GLU A 1159 -18.84 -14.72 31.29
N VAL A 1160 -17.53 -14.43 31.30
CA VAL A 1160 -16.52 -15.26 31.96
C VAL A 1160 -15.40 -14.38 32.55
N ASP A 1161 -15.39 -14.25 33.88
CA ASP A 1161 -14.27 -13.76 34.69
C ASP A 1161 -13.03 -14.68 34.60
N ILE A 1162 -11.85 -14.18 34.99
CA ILE A 1162 -11.07 -14.73 36.13
C ILE A 1162 -9.67 -14.07 36.28
N HIS A 1163 -9.41 -13.66 37.53
CA HIS A 1163 -8.14 -13.36 38.24
C HIS A 1163 -6.77 -13.33 37.52
N CYS A 1164 -6.06 -12.23 37.79
CA CYS A 1164 -4.59 -12.15 37.76
C CYS A 1164 -3.93 -13.17 38.70
N SER A 1165 -2.80 -13.77 38.29
CA SER A 1165 -1.91 -14.56 39.15
C SER A 1165 -0.52 -13.92 39.24
N ARG A 1166 -0.13 -13.48 40.44
CA ARG A 1166 1.10 -12.70 40.70
C ARG A 1166 2.11 -13.51 41.52
N ALA A 1167 2.99 -14.26 40.85
CA ALA A 1167 4.02 -15.05 41.51
C ALA A 1167 5.31 -14.24 41.74
N LYS A 1168 5.70 -14.06 43.01
CA LYS A 1168 7.07 -13.73 43.42
C LYS A 1168 7.68 -14.95 44.09
N GLU A 1169 8.92 -15.29 43.75
CA GLU A 1169 9.79 -15.94 44.73
C GLU A 1169 11.28 -15.59 44.51
N LYS A 1170 12.08 -15.73 45.56
CA LYS A 1170 13.52 -15.42 45.57
C LYS A 1170 14.29 -16.69 45.92
N GLN A 1171 15.49 -16.90 45.36
CA GLN A 1171 16.63 -17.28 46.20
C GLN A 1171 18.04 -17.07 45.58
N ARG A 1172 18.88 -16.42 46.39
CA ARG A 1172 20.34 -16.60 46.59
C ARG A 1172 21.32 -16.58 45.40
N LEU A 1173 21.91 -15.40 45.26
CA LEU A 1173 23.33 -15.10 44.97
C LEU A 1173 24.35 -16.23 45.29
N GLN A 1174 25.34 -16.35 44.40
CA GLN A 1174 26.76 -16.38 44.77
C GLN A 1174 27.57 -15.60 43.71
N VAL A 1175 28.53 -14.77 44.17
CA VAL A 1175 29.38 -13.90 43.34
C VAL A 1175 30.76 -13.78 44.02
N PRO A 1176 31.89 -14.03 43.31
CA PRO A 1176 33.22 -13.65 43.78
C PRO A 1176 33.44 -12.14 43.62
N VAL A 1177 34.15 -11.51 44.56
CA VAL A 1177 34.36 -10.06 44.63
C VAL A 1177 35.85 -9.75 44.83
N GLU A 1178 36.38 -8.81 44.03
CA GLU A 1178 37.54 -7.94 44.28
C GLU A 1178 37.40 -6.80 43.23
N THR A 1179 37.32 -5.48 43.47
CA THR A 1179 37.82 -4.47 44.47
C THR A 1179 39.12 -3.77 44.06
N SER A 1180 39.26 -2.50 44.50
CA SER A 1180 40.19 -1.43 44.03
C SER A 1180 39.98 -1.00 42.56
N ASP A 1181 39.75 0.27 42.17
CA ASP A 1181 39.95 1.62 42.76
C ASP A 1181 41.34 2.25 42.49
N GLU A 1182 41.42 3.58 42.62
CA GLU A 1182 42.50 4.53 42.24
C GLU A 1182 42.61 4.90 40.75
N GLY A 1183 43.27 6.04 40.48
CA GLY A 1183 43.44 6.67 39.17
C GLY A 1183 44.77 7.43 39.08
N ILE A 1184 44.72 8.74 38.77
CA ILE A 1184 45.87 9.67 38.64
C ILE A 1184 46.54 9.66 37.23
N VAL A 1185 47.31 10.72 36.95
CA VAL A 1185 47.76 11.25 35.65
C VAL A 1185 49.31 11.31 35.62
N ILE A 1186 49.90 11.53 34.44
CA ILE A 1186 51.18 12.25 34.15
C ILE A 1186 52.22 11.43 33.33
N SER A 1187 52.60 11.99 32.16
CA SER A 1187 53.87 11.79 31.40
C SER A 1187 54.19 10.42 30.78
N ALA A 1188 55.21 10.27 29.91
CA ALA A 1188 55.77 11.12 28.82
C ALA A 1188 56.96 10.37 28.17
N ASN A 1189 57.41 10.81 26.98
CA ASN A 1189 58.64 10.40 26.27
C ASN A 1189 58.68 8.91 25.81
N GLU A 1190 59.51 8.45 24.88
CA GLU A 1190 60.23 8.99 23.69
C GLU A 1190 60.31 7.77 22.70
N ASP A 1191 60.40 7.89 21.37
CA ASP A 1191 61.61 8.19 20.60
C ASP A 1191 61.28 8.48 19.10
N GLU A 1192 62.06 9.37 18.48
CA GLU A 1192 62.32 9.49 17.02
C GLU A 1192 63.81 9.03 16.82
N PRO A 1193 64.30 8.59 15.62
CA PRO A 1193 64.29 9.47 14.45
C PRO A 1193 64.16 8.83 13.04
N GLY A 1194 63.69 9.60 12.04
CA GLY A 1194 63.51 9.05 10.67
C GLY A 1194 63.55 9.94 9.41
N LEU A 1195 63.79 11.26 9.47
CA LEU A 1195 63.73 12.15 8.28
C LEU A 1195 65.02 12.18 7.42
N PRO A 1196 64.91 12.32 6.07
CA PRO A 1196 65.19 13.64 5.49
C PRO A 1196 64.40 14.07 4.23
N ARG A 1197 63.63 15.16 4.38
CA ARG A 1197 63.60 16.40 3.54
C ARG A 1197 63.35 16.36 2.01
N LYS A 1198 62.25 17.06 1.66
CA LYS A 1198 62.10 18.14 0.63
C LYS A 1198 62.26 17.84 -0.88
N ALA A 1199 61.21 18.21 -1.64
CA ALA A 1199 61.25 19.40 -2.51
C ALA A 1199 59.84 19.97 -2.77
N GLU A 1200 59.72 21.29 -2.87
CA GLU A 1200 58.54 22.03 -3.37
C GLU A 1200 58.86 22.54 -4.80
N TYR A 1201 57.85 22.81 -5.65
CA TYR A 1201 57.76 24.07 -6.41
C TYR A 1201 56.43 24.19 -7.22
N SER A 1202 56.14 25.40 -7.69
CA SER A 1202 54.86 25.89 -8.22
C SER A 1202 54.93 26.41 -9.67
N ALA A 1203 53.85 26.25 -10.45
CA ALA A 1203 53.36 27.16 -11.51
C ALA A 1203 52.04 26.57 -12.10
N THR A 1204 50.92 27.26 -12.35
CA THR A 1204 50.59 28.49 -13.10
C THR A 1204 50.97 28.46 -14.60
N GLY A 1205 49.96 28.45 -15.50
CA GLY A 1205 50.18 28.30 -16.96
C GLY A 1205 48.90 28.42 -17.81
N THR A 1206 48.47 29.65 -18.06
CA THR A 1206 47.16 30.03 -18.64
C THR A 1206 47.08 30.03 -20.18
N ILE A 1207 45.84 29.98 -20.70
CA ILE A 1207 45.35 30.52 -22.01
C ILE A 1207 45.64 29.73 -23.31
N GLY A 1208 44.55 29.49 -24.08
CA GLY A 1208 44.58 29.13 -25.51
C GLY A 1208 43.19 29.18 -26.16
N ARG A 1209 42.85 30.27 -26.89
CA ARG A 1209 41.50 30.53 -27.45
C ARG A 1209 41.40 30.29 -28.97
N ARG A 1210 40.14 30.13 -29.43
CA ARG A 1210 39.56 30.19 -30.81
C ARG A 1210 39.47 28.82 -31.53
N ARG A 1211 38.32 28.36 -32.08
CA ARG A 1211 37.16 28.92 -32.85
C ARG A 1211 37.36 28.98 -34.38
N GLY A 1212 36.43 28.32 -35.08
CA GLY A 1212 36.13 28.35 -36.52
C GLY A 1212 35.33 27.09 -36.87
N ASN A 1213 33.99 27.08 -36.96
CA ASN A 1213 33.04 27.71 -37.90
C ASN A 1213 33.14 27.17 -39.35
N GLY A 1214 31.98 26.83 -39.95
CA GLY A 1214 31.85 26.11 -41.23
C GLY A 1214 31.32 24.68 -40.98
N SER A 1215 30.02 24.35 -40.99
CA SER A 1215 28.87 24.82 -41.79
C SER A 1215 28.92 24.37 -43.26
N VAL A 1216 28.09 23.37 -43.62
CA VAL A 1216 27.37 23.19 -44.90
C VAL A 1216 26.62 21.83 -44.88
N ALA A 1217 25.34 21.85 -45.27
CA ALA A 1217 24.48 20.69 -45.60
C ALA A 1217 24.20 20.75 -47.14
N PRO A 1218 23.53 19.80 -47.85
CA PRO A 1218 22.37 18.99 -47.41
C PRO A 1218 22.25 17.57 -48.08
N HIS A 1219 21.02 17.03 -48.10
CA HIS A 1219 20.49 15.92 -48.94
C HIS A 1219 20.98 14.47 -48.67
N GLU A 1220 20.18 13.42 -48.88
CA GLU A 1220 18.72 13.29 -48.71
C GLU A 1220 18.27 11.81 -48.58
N ARG A 1221 17.13 11.58 -47.93
CA ARG A 1221 16.19 10.42 -48.03
C ARG A 1221 16.72 9.05 -48.50
N SER A 1222 16.64 8.06 -47.60
CA SER A 1222 16.08 6.74 -47.92
C SER A 1222 15.34 6.15 -46.70
N HIS A 1223 14.12 5.64 -46.91
CA HIS A 1223 13.32 5.00 -45.86
C HIS A 1223 13.69 3.51 -45.69
N ASN A 1224 13.57 3.01 -44.45
CA ASN A 1224 13.03 1.71 -44.02
C ASN A 1224 13.45 1.48 -42.56
N LEU A 1225 12.64 1.79 -41.55
CA LEU A 1225 11.48 1.01 -41.07
C LEU A 1225 11.79 -0.48 -40.80
N ILE A 1226 12.30 -0.76 -39.60
CA ILE A 1226 11.80 -1.85 -38.75
C ILE A 1226 11.59 -1.26 -37.37
N GLU A 1227 10.37 -1.33 -36.85
CA GLU A 1227 9.99 -0.85 -35.53
C GLU A 1227 10.14 -1.95 -34.47
N ILE A 1228 10.55 -1.58 -33.26
CA ILE A 1228 10.19 -2.29 -32.02
C ILE A 1228 9.69 -1.21 -31.05
N THR A 1229 8.40 -0.89 -31.16
CA THR A 1229 7.74 0.16 -30.38
C THR A 1229 7.03 -0.48 -29.19
N ALA A 1230 7.47 -0.17 -27.97
CA ALA A 1230 6.81 -0.58 -26.73
C ALA A 1230 6.22 0.65 -26.01
N ALA A 1231 5.24 1.29 -26.66
CA ALA A 1231 4.55 2.45 -26.09
C ALA A 1231 3.51 2.01 -25.05
N PHE A 1232 3.59 2.56 -23.83
CA PHE A 1232 2.50 2.49 -22.86
C PHE A 1232 1.35 3.41 -23.32
N GLN A 1233 0.41 2.86 -24.08
CA GLN A 1233 -0.75 3.62 -24.55
C GLN A 1233 -1.90 3.56 -23.53
N PHE A 1234 -2.15 4.68 -22.85
CA PHE A 1234 -3.38 4.88 -22.09
C PHE A 1234 -4.59 4.88 -23.02
N VAL A 1235 -5.63 4.10 -22.68
CA VAL A 1235 -6.95 4.16 -23.29
C VAL A 1235 -8.01 4.22 -22.19
N ARG A 1236 -8.46 5.43 -21.85
CA ARG A 1236 -9.80 5.61 -21.26
C ARG A 1236 -10.80 5.38 -22.40
N PHE A 1237 -11.80 4.52 -22.19
CA PHE A 1237 -12.98 4.51 -23.06
C PHE A 1237 -13.84 5.74 -22.76
N ASN A 1238 -14.16 6.53 -23.78
CA ASN A 1238 -15.35 7.37 -23.77
C ASN A 1238 -16.50 6.54 -24.36
N ILE A 1239 -17.66 6.50 -23.69
CA ILE A 1239 -18.94 6.12 -24.28
C ILE A 1239 -19.96 7.20 -23.86
N HIS A 1240 -20.96 7.42 -24.71
CA HIS A 1240 -22.05 8.37 -24.52
C HIS A 1240 -23.10 7.87 -23.52
#